data_AF-A0A378K8M3-F1
#
_entry.id   AF-A0A378K8M3-F1
#
_cell.length_a   1.000
_cell.length_b   1.000
_cell.length_c   1.000
_cell.angle_alpha   90.00
_cell.angle_beta   90.00
_cell.angle_gamma   90.00
#
_symmetry.space_group_name_H-M   'P 1'
#
loop_
_entity.id
_entity.type
_entity.pdbx_description
1 polymer ?
#
loop_
_entity_poly.entity_id
_entity_poly.type
_entity_poly.pdbx_seq_one_letter_code
_entity_poly.pdbx_strand_id
1 'polypeptide(L)'
;MGLPKKALRESNLKELTAGSAVKDGSHVITRVTFIEDGIEKLAFYKRLEPKNNYPELLAKISVAASFFKRLFQGKNSAEERLVFDENDKLVGTLSIGIKGFKSFNFADEPVPIDLALKEEVIPSTKTLIEKYIMEILFGRWFLDDDDTHAHQMGFVDNESADLDFDMFFYWFTIYMKEPRPIIGVPKKRIDLTVRDWETFPKVKDSKPYHWPTFRHPGQETLPSAVPSQILQSVLPKKFADPTQFEQLAHEPRAHEQKFVAAMKALLTYQPEMVRKRLIDLFGDMTVNYTSLDATDVNLRIQYETEFPELCNSQTNVMSFVDFMMNIYQKHYDNLYRVVVFYMGCENNGNGVALDSTHSTLYSKPSIFKGIVDWMSIQNETLYKKDDASLKYDINELQHRYHQIWRDAYALTVKDLLHNTFNLTKRLLDKVCVVQPEIVEVEGKNTSDDSLTTAWELFGAMPQLSIDAIEPMISVDKESHFREGILMLVGFYQGLYNIVKTYYCKERHDLTEEDNLAFCNSLNELHQSYNLALRQKLFHTSSYAAEFNPIAIQLKHLAEHANFQLHLITTDEMMKDSIRSTAEKELLPHTHEEVIKKYNIALFDWANTIKPEELALYITEIIDRYYTPTLESLSYRHRSGPVKEFLAASMNQSGDNRLAYILSSGREETGALNKYLIQYLTPIMLQAPPLPLPSISNAVRNGTFDNDIPLFTKAAVNFAKFETRFIHLYHPDGIGLFYSTLYDWVDKLPDDRFNNIVEEAIKDYEAGLSRFNFWGSPPRRKEVKGYCEKYGHAKAVALTFINGADSSTMNTALFDRLITQIKIDISKSVEMQNTPGCKLITQYDPREHKTHIFACLKEHSVEPSHKQDIKADPTALVI
;
A
#
# COMPACT_ATOMS: atom_id res chain seq x y z
N MET A 1 34.03 -27.66 -19.85
CA MET A 1 32.58 -27.47 -19.94
C MET A 1 32.12 -28.17 -21.20
N GLY A 2 31.10 -29.01 -21.12
CA GLY A 2 30.49 -29.56 -22.33
C GLY A 2 29.65 -28.50 -23.01
N LEU A 3 29.55 -28.52 -24.35
CA LEU A 3 28.65 -27.61 -25.07
C LEU A 3 27.20 -27.84 -24.57
N PRO A 4 26.46 -26.80 -24.15
CA PRO A 4 25.07 -26.98 -23.73
C PRO A 4 24.23 -27.60 -24.85
N LYS A 5 23.24 -28.44 -24.49
CA LYS A 5 22.48 -29.26 -25.44
C LYS A 5 21.80 -28.45 -26.55
N LYS A 6 21.29 -27.25 -26.22
CA LYS A 6 20.61 -26.35 -27.17
C LYS A 6 21.52 -25.28 -27.78
N ALA A 7 22.80 -25.25 -27.44
CA ALA A 7 23.74 -24.29 -28.02
C ALA A 7 24.08 -24.64 -29.49
N LEU A 8 24.53 -23.62 -30.24
CA LEU A 8 24.93 -23.76 -31.64
C LEU A 8 26.41 -23.44 -31.82
N ARG A 9 27.04 -24.00 -32.86
CA ARG A 9 28.36 -23.56 -33.31
C ARG A 9 28.24 -22.40 -34.29
N GLU A 10 29.15 -21.44 -34.23
CA GLU A 10 29.23 -20.34 -35.20
C GLU A 10 29.41 -20.90 -36.63
N SER A 11 30.16 -21.99 -36.80
CA SER A 11 30.36 -22.68 -38.08
C SER A 11 29.09 -23.32 -38.68
N ASN A 12 28.04 -23.52 -37.87
CA ASN A 12 26.75 -24.01 -38.35
C ASN A 12 25.88 -22.90 -38.98
N LEU A 13 26.28 -21.63 -38.82
CA LEU A 13 25.54 -20.47 -39.31
C LEU A 13 25.99 -20.10 -40.72
N LYS A 14 25.03 -19.89 -41.62
CA LYS A 14 25.27 -19.38 -42.98
C LYS A 14 24.75 -17.97 -43.11
N GLU A 15 25.65 -17.00 -43.30
CA GLU A 15 25.28 -15.61 -43.53
C GLU A 15 24.51 -15.45 -44.85
N LEU A 16 23.44 -14.65 -44.82
CA LEU A 16 22.67 -14.30 -46.00
C LEU A 16 23.29 -13.07 -46.66
N THR A 17 23.80 -13.18 -47.89
CA THR A 17 24.59 -12.14 -48.58
C THR A 17 23.79 -10.94 -49.11
N ALA A 18 22.46 -11.00 -49.17
CA ALA A 18 21.60 -9.89 -49.60
C ALA A 18 20.95 -9.19 -48.39
N GLY A 19 21.23 -7.89 -48.17
CA GLY A 19 20.66 -7.12 -47.06
C GLY A 19 21.09 -7.63 -45.68
N SER A 20 22.33 -8.14 -45.58
CA SER A 20 22.88 -8.93 -44.46
C SER A 20 22.94 -8.19 -43.13
N ALA A 21 23.14 -6.87 -43.16
CA ALA A 21 23.22 -6.03 -41.97
C ALA A 21 21.87 -5.40 -41.65
N VAL A 22 21.26 -5.83 -40.54
CA VAL A 22 20.24 -5.02 -39.87
C VAL A 22 21.01 -4.01 -39.03
N LYS A 23 21.18 -2.78 -39.52
CA LYS A 23 21.67 -1.67 -38.69
C LYS A 23 20.50 -1.17 -37.84
N ASP A 24 20.25 -1.83 -36.71
CA ASP A 24 19.35 -1.33 -35.68
C ASP A 24 20.18 -1.05 -34.41
N GLY A 25 20.40 0.24 -34.13
CA GLY A 25 21.02 0.69 -32.89
C GLY A 25 22.51 0.38 -32.71
N SER A 26 22.87 -0.04 -31.49
CA SER A 26 24.23 -0.13 -30.93
C SER A 26 24.98 -1.44 -31.24
N HIS A 27 24.38 -2.38 -31.96
CA HIS A 27 24.96 -3.71 -32.18
C HIS A 27 24.95 -4.13 -33.65
N VAL A 28 25.95 -4.91 -34.06
CA VAL A 28 25.96 -5.54 -35.38
C VAL A 28 25.15 -6.84 -35.32
N ILE A 29 24.01 -6.86 -36.03
CA ILE A 29 23.16 -8.03 -36.17
C ILE A 29 23.28 -8.58 -37.60
N THR A 30 23.69 -9.84 -37.70
CA THR A 30 23.85 -10.55 -38.98
C THR A 30 22.67 -11.49 -39.21
N ARG A 31 22.02 -11.40 -40.36
CA ARG A 31 21.00 -12.37 -40.78
C ARG A 31 21.67 -13.67 -41.22
N VAL A 32 21.28 -14.78 -40.59
CA VAL A 32 21.85 -16.11 -40.85
C VAL A 32 20.77 -17.16 -41.04
N THR A 33 21.16 -18.29 -41.61
CA THR A 33 20.37 -19.52 -41.63
C THR A 33 21.13 -20.67 -41.01
N PHE A 34 20.42 -21.63 -40.43
CA PHE A 34 21.00 -22.88 -39.91
C PHE A 34 20.01 -24.03 -40.10
N ILE A 35 20.50 -25.26 -40.05
CA ILE A 35 19.68 -26.46 -40.20
C ILE A 35 19.46 -27.08 -38.81
N GLU A 36 18.19 -27.28 -38.46
CA GLU A 36 17.78 -28.01 -37.27
C GLU A 36 16.71 -29.04 -37.65
N ASP A 37 16.88 -30.30 -37.25
CA ASP A 37 15.97 -31.39 -37.60
C ASP A 37 15.70 -31.51 -39.12
N GLY A 38 16.68 -31.17 -39.95
CA GLY A 38 16.56 -31.17 -41.41
C GLY A 38 15.78 -29.98 -41.99
N ILE A 39 15.38 -29.01 -41.17
CA ILE A 39 14.65 -27.80 -41.57
C ILE A 39 15.59 -26.59 -41.49
N GLU A 40 15.67 -25.83 -42.59
CA GLU A 40 16.37 -24.56 -42.60
C GLU A 40 15.56 -23.49 -41.84
N LYS A 41 16.21 -22.81 -40.90
CA LYS A 41 15.62 -21.75 -40.07
C LYS A 41 16.32 -20.43 -40.31
N LEU A 42 15.54 -19.36 -40.46
CA LEU A 42 16.03 -17.98 -40.45
C LEU A 42 16.29 -17.53 -39.01
N ALA A 43 17.39 -16.86 -38.78
CA ALA A 43 17.75 -16.32 -37.48
C ALA A 43 18.63 -15.06 -37.58
N PHE A 44 18.79 -14.39 -36.45
CA PHE A 44 19.53 -13.15 -36.30
C PHE A 44 20.65 -13.37 -35.29
N TYR A 45 21.89 -13.34 -35.77
CA TYR A 45 23.09 -13.57 -34.98
C TYR A 45 23.62 -12.24 -34.44
N LYS A 46 23.79 -12.18 -33.11
CA LYS A 46 24.35 -11.04 -32.39
C LYS A 46 25.66 -11.46 -31.73
N ARG A 47 26.77 -10.97 -32.27
CA ARG A 47 28.11 -11.29 -31.76
C ARG A 47 28.35 -10.58 -30.42
N LEU A 48 29.13 -11.20 -29.53
CA LEU A 48 29.60 -10.53 -28.32
C LEU A 48 30.47 -9.32 -28.68
N GLU A 49 30.11 -8.17 -28.12
CA GLU A 49 30.88 -6.94 -28.22
C GLU A 49 30.96 -6.30 -26.82
N PRO A 50 31.83 -6.81 -25.92
CA PRO A 50 31.89 -6.33 -24.54
C PRO A 50 32.08 -4.82 -24.45
N LYS A 51 32.96 -4.25 -25.27
CA LYS A 51 33.23 -2.81 -25.32
C LYS A 51 32.10 -1.96 -25.93
N ASN A 52 31.10 -2.60 -26.54
CA ASN A 52 29.91 -1.95 -27.09
C ASN A 52 28.64 -2.47 -26.39
N ASN A 53 28.69 -2.65 -25.07
CA ASN A 53 27.51 -2.92 -24.24
C ASN A 53 26.79 -4.24 -24.56
N TYR A 54 27.52 -5.26 -25.04
CA TYR A 54 27.02 -6.63 -25.17
C TYR A 54 28.02 -7.69 -24.65
N PRO A 55 28.25 -7.74 -23.33
CA PRO A 55 29.14 -8.70 -22.70
C PRO A 55 28.54 -10.11 -22.58
N GLU A 56 29.38 -11.09 -22.23
CA GLU A 56 29.01 -12.50 -22.02
C GLU A 56 27.83 -12.67 -21.04
N LEU A 57 27.88 -11.96 -19.90
CA LEU A 57 26.83 -12.05 -18.89
C LEU A 57 25.46 -11.61 -19.44
N LEU A 58 25.43 -10.52 -20.20
CA LEU A 58 24.20 -10.01 -20.81
C LEU A 58 23.64 -10.97 -21.86
N ALA A 59 24.51 -11.58 -22.68
CA ALA A 59 24.11 -12.59 -23.64
C ALA A 59 23.43 -13.80 -22.98
N LYS A 60 23.99 -14.28 -21.84
CA LYS A 60 23.34 -15.36 -21.07
C LYS A 60 21.98 -14.94 -20.52
N ILE A 61 21.87 -13.72 -19.99
CA ILE A 61 20.62 -13.18 -19.43
C ILE A 61 19.55 -13.01 -20.52
N SER A 62 19.91 -12.54 -21.71
CA SER A 62 19.01 -12.42 -22.87
C SER A 62 18.37 -13.77 -23.24
N VAL A 63 19.21 -14.82 -23.37
CA VAL A 63 18.74 -16.19 -23.64
C VAL A 63 17.84 -16.71 -22.53
N ALA A 64 18.18 -16.38 -21.28
CA ALA A 64 17.39 -16.76 -20.11
C ALA A 64 16.01 -16.06 -20.11
N ALA A 65 15.97 -14.75 -20.39
CA ALA A 65 14.74 -13.96 -20.52
C ALA A 65 13.82 -14.50 -21.62
N SER A 66 14.37 -14.79 -22.81
CA SER A 66 13.67 -15.46 -23.91
C SER A 66 13.02 -16.76 -23.42
N PHE A 67 13.79 -17.62 -22.76
CA PHE A 67 13.29 -18.89 -22.23
C PHE A 67 12.14 -18.67 -21.24
N PHE A 68 12.29 -17.74 -20.30
CA PHE A 68 11.30 -17.52 -19.25
C PHE A 68 9.98 -16.99 -19.80
N LYS A 69 10.02 -16.03 -20.74
CA LYS A 69 8.83 -15.56 -21.46
C LYS A 69 8.09 -16.69 -22.15
N ARG A 70 8.83 -17.55 -22.85
CA ARG A 70 8.26 -18.69 -23.58
C ARG A 70 7.59 -19.71 -22.68
N LEU A 71 7.87 -19.74 -21.37
CA LEU A 71 7.12 -20.58 -20.43
C LEU A 71 5.64 -20.23 -20.40
N PHE A 72 5.29 -18.95 -20.50
CA PHE A 72 3.91 -18.49 -20.42
C PHE A 72 3.40 -17.86 -21.72
N GLN A 73 4.26 -17.59 -22.70
CA GLN A 73 3.88 -17.04 -24.03
C GLN A 73 4.08 -18.06 -25.17
N GLY A 74 4.70 -19.21 -24.89
CA GLY A 74 4.88 -20.29 -25.86
C GLY A 74 5.71 -19.87 -27.08
N LYS A 75 5.15 -20.05 -28.28
CA LYS A 75 5.80 -19.71 -29.57
C LYS A 75 5.72 -18.22 -29.94
N ASN A 76 5.01 -17.42 -29.14
CA ASN A 76 4.75 -16.01 -29.46
C ASN A 76 5.92 -15.11 -29.09
N SER A 77 6.83 -15.58 -28.24
CA SER A 77 8.12 -14.94 -28.00
C SER A 77 9.22 -15.66 -28.76
N ALA A 78 10.12 -14.89 -29.38
CA ALA A 78 11.26 -15.44 -30.11
C ALA A 78 12.13 -16.34 -29.22
N GLU A 79 12.67 -17.41 -29.80
CA GLU A 79 13.62 -18.29 -29.12
C GLU A 79 15.05 -17.77 -29.31
N GLU A 80 15.76 -17.58 -28.21
CA GLU A 80 17.19 -17.25 -28.24
C GLU A 80 18.06 -18.42 -27.80
N ARG A 81 19.27 -18.50 -28.36
CA ARG A 81 20.27 -19.54 -28.05
C ARG A 81 21.67 -18.96 -27.96
N LEU A 82 22.54 -19.64 -27.22
CA LEU A 82 23.97 -19.32 -27.16
C LEU A 82 24.69 -19.87 -28.39
N VAL A 83 25.68 -19.13 -28.88
CA VAL A 83 26.55 -19.50 -30.01
C VAL A 83 27.99 -19.59 -29.55
N PHE A 84 28.64 -20.71 -29.82
CA PHE A 84 30.02 -20.99 -29.43
C PHE A 84 30.93 -21.12 -30.66
N ASP A 85 32.20 -20.77 -30.51
CA ASP A 85 33.22 -21.05 -31.53
C ASP A 85 33.67 -22.52 -31.46
N GLU A 86 34.64 -22.91 -32.30
CA GLU A 86 35.21 -24.26 -32.32
C GLU A 86 36.01 -24.64 -31.06
N ASN A 87 36.36 -23.67 -30.21
CA ASN A 87 37.13 -23.87 -28.98
C ASN A 87 36.24 -23.89 -27.73
N ASP A 88 34.93 -24.09 -27.88
CA ASP A 88 33.93 -24.04 -26.81
C ASP A 88 33.85 -22.69 -26.08
N LYS A 89 34.25 -21.59 -26.73
CA LYS A 89 34.09 -20.24 -26.17
C LYS A 89 32.79 -19.62 -26.65
N LEU A 90 32.03 -19.02 -25.73
CA LEU A 90 30.83 -18.25 -26.05
C LEU A 90 31.21 -17.02 -26.90
N VAL A 91 30.61 -16.89 -28.08
CA VAL A 91 30.90 -15.82 -29.05
C VAL A 91 29.69 -14.96 -29.43
N GLY A 92 28.48 -15.35 -29.02
CA GLY A 92 27.29 -14.53 -29.22
C GLY A 92 25.99 -15.23 -28.88
N THR A 93 24.89 -14.63 -29.30
CA THR A 93 23.54 -15.18 -29.21
C THR A 93 22.91 -15.25 -30.60
N LEU A 94 21.92 -16.13 -30.74
CA LEU A 94 21.13 -16.29 -31.95
C LEU A 94 19.66 -16.16 -31.58
N SER A 95 18.93 -15.22 -32.19
CA SER A 95 17.48 -15.10 -32.09
C SER A 95 16.82 -15.76 -33.30
N ILE A 96 16.03 -16.81 -33.08
CA ILE A 96 15.35 -17.55 -34.15
C ILE A 96 14.16 -16.71 -34.64
N GLY A 97 14.11 -16.46 -35.95
CA GLY A 97 13.07 -15.63 -36.55
C GLY A 97 11.69 -16.26 -36.43
N ILE A 98 10.70 -15.46 -36.05
CA ILE A 98 9.31 -15.90 -36.03
C ILE A 98 8.73 -15.76 -37.44
N LYS A 99 8.34 -16.91 -38.03
CA LYS A 99 7.84 -16.95 -39.41
C LYS A 99 6.56 -16.11 -39.54
N GLY A 100 6.55 -15.16 -40.48
CA GLY A 100 5.39 -14.31 -40.75
C GLY A 100 5.23 -13.10 -39.81
N PHE A 101 6.21 -12.84 -38.94
CA PHE A 101 6.19 -11.69 -38.05
C PHE A 101 6.16 -10.36 -38.81
N LYS A 102 5.22 -9.50 -38.44
CA LYS A 102 5.10 -8.12 -38.92
C LYS A 102 5.19 -7.19 -37.72
N SER A 103 6.27 -6.40 -37.65
CA SER A 103 6.50 -5.43 -36.57
C SER A 103 5.57 -4.24 -36.67
N PHE A 104 5.29 -3.60 -35.53
CA PHE A 104 4.58 -2.31 -35.53
C PHE A 104 5.48 -1.17 -36.04
N ASN A 105 4.86 -0.12 -36.57
CA ASN A 105 5.59 1.03 -37.09
C ASN A 105 6.01 2.02 -36.00
N PHE A 106 7.17 2.64 -36.21
CA PHE A 106 7.50 3.90 -35.56
C PHE A 106 6.70 5.08 -36.12
N ALA A 107 6.62 6.17 -35.37
CA ALA A 107 5.84 7.36 -35.73
C ALA A 107 6.36 8.11 -36.97
N ASP A 108 7.64 7.97 -37.30
CA ASP A 108 8.28 8.55 -38.47
C ASP A 108 8.24 7.63 -39.71
N GLU A 109 7.76 6.40 -39.56
CA GLU A 109 7.62 5.47 -40.68
C GLU A 109 6.35 5.75 -41.51
N PRO A 110 6.36 5.45 -42.82
CA PRO A 110 5.20 5.69 -43.68
C PRO A 110 3.95 4.93 -43.20
N VAL A 111 2.83 5.64 -43.12
CA VAL A 111 1.52 5.04 -42.83
C VAL A 111 0.97 4.36 -44.10
N PRO A 112 0.65 3.05 -44.07
CA PRO A 112 0.06 2.37 -45.22
C PRO A 112 -1.27 3.01 -45.66
N ILE A 113 -1.47 3.15 -46.98
CA ILE A 113 -2.72 3.67 -47.56
C ILE A 113 -3.84 2.63 -47.47
N ASP A 114 -3.50 1.35 -47.66
CA ASP A 114 -4.43 0.25 -47.50
C ASP A 114 -4.78 0.04 -46.01
N LEU A 115 -6.07 0.00 -45.71
CA LEU A 115 -6.55 -0.07 -44.33
C LEU A 115 -6.23 -1.40 -43.65
N ALA A 116 -6.20 -2.51 -44.38
CA ALA A 116 -5.87 -3.81 -43.80
C ALA A 116 -4.38 -3.88 -43.47
N LEU A 117 -3.51 -3.42 -44.38
CA LEU A 117 -2.08 -3.30 -44.10
C LEU A 117 -1.80 -2.32 -42.97
N LYS A 118 -2.57 -1.22 -42.87
CA LYS A 118 -2.45 -0.29 -41.75
C LYS A 118 -2.73 -0.97 -40.42
N GLU A 119 -3.81 -1.77 -40.30
CA GLU A 119 -4.14 -2.49 -39.06
C GLU A 119 -3.09 -3.53 -38.66
N GLU A 120 -2.26 -4.03 -39.59
CA GLU A 120 -1.18 -4.97 -39.26
C GLU A 120 0.04 -4.32 -38.62
N VAL A 121 0.27 -3.01 -38.83
CA VAL A 121 1.48 -2.30 -38.38
C VAL A 121 1.20 -1.06 -37.52
N ILE A 122 -0.01 -0.51 -37.58
CA ILE A 122 -0.53 0.58 -36.72
C ILE A 122 -1.95 0.15 -36.27
N PRO A 123 -2.06 -0.85 -35.38
CA PRO A 123 -3.33 -1.47 -35.04
C PRO A 123 -4.25 -0.56 -34.22
N SER A 124 -5.55 -0.66 -34.46
CA SER A 124 -6.56 -0.11 -33.56
C SER A 124 -6.66 -0.88 -32.24
N THR A 125 -7.23 -0.27 -31.19
CA THR A 125 -7.51 -0.94 -29.90
C THR A 125 -8.27 -2.25 -30.08
N LYS A 126 -9.21 -2.30 -31.05
CA LYS A 126 -9.96 -3.51 -31.37
C LYS A 126 -9.04 -4.63 -31.87
N THR A 127 -8.19 -4.33 -32.84
CA THR A 127 -7.24 -5.31 -33.40
C THR A 127 -6.24 -5.79 -32.34
N LEU A 128 -5.77 -4.87 -31.49
CA LEU A 128 -4.91 -5.19 -30.34
C LEU A 128 -5.56 -6.21 -29.40
N ILE A 129 -6.84 -6.03 -29.06
CA ILE A 129 -7.61 -6.98 -28.23
C ILE A 129 -7.84 -8.30 -28.97
N GLU A 130 -8.24 -8.28 -30.24
CA GLU A 130 -8.52 -9.49 -31.02
C GLU A 130 -7.29 -10.38 -31.18
N LYS A 131 -6.09 -9.78 -31.23
CA LYS A 131 -4.81 -10.49 -31.35
C LYS A 131 -4.08 -10.71 -30.01
N TYR A 132 -4.76 -10.46 -28.88
CA TYR A 132 -4.26 -10.74 -27.53
C TYR A 132 -2.96 -10.00 -27.14
N ILE A 133 -2.81 -8.73 -27.54
CA ILE A 133 -1.58 -7.96 -27.24
C ILE A 133 -1.26 -7.87 -25.74
N MET A 134 -2.30 -7.93 -24.88
CA MET A 134 -2.14 -7.82 -23.43
C MET A 134 -1.24 -8.92 -22.86
N GLU A 135 -1.20 -10.10 -23.50
CA GLU A 135 -0.27 -11.17 -23.11
C GLU A 135 1.19 -10.74 -23.30
N ILE A 136 1.50 -10.10 -24.44
CA ILE A 136 2.83 -9.59 -24.75
C ILE A 136 3.23 -8.45 -23.82
N LEU A 137 2.36 -7.44 -23.68
CA LEU A 137 2.62 -6.29 -22.80
C LEU A 137 2.84 -6.72 -21.36
N PHE A 138 1.99 -7.62 -20.85
CA PHE A 138 2.12 -8.14 -19.50
C PHE A 138 3.47 -8.83 -19.30
N GLY A 139 3.90 -9.68 -20.24
CA GLY A 139 5.17 -10.39 -20.14
C GLY A 139 6.40 -9.47 -20.18
N ARG A 140 6.33 -8.33 -20.88
CA ARG A 140 7.39 -7.32 -20.87
C ARG A 140 7.44 -6.55 -19.54
N TRP A 141 6.27 -6.13 -19.04
CA TRP A 141 6.17 -5.45 -17.75
C TRP A 141 6.58 -6.33 -16.57
N PHE A 142 6.07 -7.56 -16.51
CA PHE A 142 6.36 -8.54 -15.45
C PHE A 142 7.86 -8.79 -15.27
N LEU A 143 8.62 -8.77 -16.36
CA LEU A 143 10.05 -9.06 -16.37
C LEU A 143 10.93 -7.80 -16.43
N ASP A 144 10.35 -6.65 -16.10
CA ASP A 144 11.04 -5.36 -16.00
C ASP A 144 11.83 -5.00 -17.26
N ASP A 145 11.17 -5.09 -18.42
CA ASP A 145 11.69 -4.56 -19.67
C ASP A 145 11.59 -3.03 -19.71
N ASP A 146 12.69 -2.37 -20.03
CA ASP A 146 12.80 -0.91 -20.11
C ASP A 146 12.78 -0.37 -21.55
N ASP A 147 12.90 -1.24 -22.55
CA ASP A 147 13.10 -0.85 -23.95
C ASP A 147 11.96 -1.26 -24.89
N THR A 148 10.76 -1.52 -24.36
CA THR A 148 9.60 -1.97 -25.16
C THR A 148 9.22 -0.95 -26.26
N HIS A 149 9.71 -1.16 -27.47
CA HIS A 149 9.49 -0.27 -28.63
C HIS A 149 8.87 -0.96 -29.84
N ALA A 150 8.39 -0.19 -30.83
CA ALA A 150 7.50 -0.69 -31.90
C ALA A 150 8.06 -1.90 -32.66
N HIS A 151 9.32 -1.87 -33.09
CA HIS A 151 9.93 -2.98 -33.85
C HIS A 151 10.13 -4.28 -33.06
N GLN A 152 10.05 -4.25 -31.74
CA GLN A 152 10.18 -5.44 -30.89
C GLN A 152 8.86 -6.19 -30.68
N MET A 153 7.74 -5.63 -31.16
CA MET A 153 6.42 -6.23 -31.06
C MET A 153 5.71 -6.20 -32.39
N GLY A 154 4.76 -7.11 -32.57
CA GLY A 154 4.05 -7.22 -33.82
C GLY A 154 3.00 -8.32 -33.79
N PHE A 155 2.58 -8.70 -34.99
CA PHE A 155 1.64 -9.81 -35.17
C PHE A 155 2.27 -10.95 -35.97
N VAL A 156 1.82 -12.16 -35.65
CA VAL A 156 2.05 -13.40 -36.40
C VAL A 156 0.70 -14.07 -36.56
N ASP A 157 0.24 -14.19 -37.80
CA ASP A 157 -1.12 -14.65 -38.10
C ASP A 157 -2.17 -13.85 -37.30
N ASN A 158 -2.88 -14.51 -36.38
CA ASN A 158 -3.93 -13.93 -35.52
C ASN A 158 -3.49 -13.68 -34.08
N GLU A 159 -2.20 -13.74 -33.79
CA GLU A 159 -1.65 -13.58 -32.44
C GLU A 159 -0.60 -12.47 -32.40
N SER A 160 -0.43 -11.85 -31.24
CA SER A 160 0.69 -10.95 -30.96
C SER A 160 1.96 -11.72 -30.65
N ALA A 161 3.10 -11.16 -31.05
CA ALA A 161 4.41 -11.75 -30.85
C ALA A 161 5.46 -10.69 -30.50
N ASP A 162 6.57 -11.13 -29.90
CA ASP A 162 7.65 -10.24 -29.49
C ASP A 162 9.06 -10.84 -29.58
N LEU A 163 10.06 -9.97 -29.66
CA LEU A 163 11.47 -10.29 -29.85
C LEU A 163 12.38 -9.27 -29.14
N ASP A 164 13.67 -9.57 -29.06
CA ASP A 164 14.71 -8.75 -28.42
C ASP A 164 14.55 -8.65 -26.89
N PHE A 165 15.41 -9.35 -26.15
CA PHE A 165 15.24 -9.55 -24.71
C PHE A 165 16.45 -9.12 -23.86
N ASP A 166 17.38 -8.35 -24.43
CA ASP A 166 18.60 -7.94 -23.72
C ASP A 166 18.42 -6.72 -22.81
N MET A 167 17.22 -6.15 -22.74
CA MET A 167 16.82 -5.06 -21.83
C MET A 167 15.88 -5.52 -20.71
N PHE A 168 15.71 -6.83 -20.57
CA PHE A 168 14.92 -7.44 -19.49
C PHE A 168 15.71 -7.50 -18.19
N PHE A 169 14.99 -7.64 -17.07
CA PHE A 169 15.56 -7.56 -15.73
C PHE A 169 16.34 -6.25 -15.56
N TYR A 170 15.77 -5.14 -16.04
CA TYR A 170 16.50 -3.88 -16.24
C TYR A 170 17.12 -3.35 -14.96
N TRP A 171 16.45 -3.55 -13.82
CA TRP A 171 17.03 -3.26 -12.50
C TRP A 171 18.43 -3.87 -12.29
N PHE A 172 18.75 -5.00 -12.92
CA PHE A 172 20.07 -5.62 -12.91
C PHE A 172 20.88 -5.28 -14.17
N THR A 173 20.29 -5.34 -15.37
CA THR A 173 21.05 -5.24 -16.64
C THR A 173 21.45 -3.80 -17.02
N ILE A 174 20.87 -2.78 -16.39
CA ILE A 174 21.08 -1.35 -16.68
C ILE A 174 22.54 -0.95 -16.86
N TYR A 175 23.44 -1.40 -15.98
CA TYR A 175 24.83 -0.95 -16.04
C TYR A 175 25.61 -1.57 -17.20
N MET A 176 25.21 -2.77 -17.67
CA MET A 176 25.83 -3.39 -18.86
C MET A 176 25.49 -2.64 -20.15
N LYS A 177 24.44 -1.81 -20.13
CA LYS A 177 23.92 -1.05 -21.27
C LYS A 177 24.22 0.44 -21.24
N GLU A 178 24.86 0.89 -20.15
CA GLU A 178 24.97 2.28 -19.72
C GLU A 178 23.59 2.92 -19.40
N PRO A 179 23.45 3.61 -18.26
CA PRO A 179 22.24 4.38 -17.97
C PRO A 179 22.01 5.46 -19.03
N ARG A 180 20.76 5.63 -19.48
CA ARG A 180 20.42 6.65 -20.47
C ARG A 180 20.64 8.05 -19.89
N PRO A 181 21.33 8.98 -20.58
CA PRO A 181 21.53 10.33 -20.10
C PRO A 181 20.20 11.02 -19.80
N ILE A 182 20.12 11.81 -18.72
CA ILE A 182 18.99 12.69 -18.34
C ILE A 182 17.84 11.97 -17.59
N ILE A 183 17.85 10.64 -17.48
CA ILE A 183 16.68 9.90 -16.98
C ILE A 183 16.99 9.23 -15.63
N GLY A 184 16.12 9.51 -14.65
CA GLY A 184 16.35 9.35 -13.21
C GLY A 184 16.67 7.94 -12.73
N VAL A 185 17.48 7.90 -11.65
CA VAL A 185 17.84 6.81 -10.73
C VAL A 185 17.66 5.37 -11.25
N PRO A 186 18.76 4.62 -11.48
CA PRO A 186 18.71 3.18 -11.72
C PRO A 186 17.78 2.46 -10.75
N LYS A 187 16.82 1.67 -11.28
CA LYS A 187 16.01 0.80 -10.43
C LYS A 187 16.96 -0.16 -9.72
N LYS A 188 16.79 -0.32 -8.40
CA LYS A 188 17.62 -1.23 -7.60
C LYS A 188 16.89 -2.53 -7.24
N ARG A 189 15.63 -2.66 -7.63
CA ARG A 189 14.77 -3.80 -7.29
C ARG A 189 13.63 -3.93 -8.30
N ILE A 190 12.97 -5.08 -8.24
CA ILE A 190 11.70 -5.37 -8.91
C ILE A 190 10.60 -4.57 -8.18
N ASP A 191 9.75 -3.87 -8.92
CA ASP A 191 8.68 -3.03 -8.35
C ASP A 191 7.39 -3.13 -9.19
N LEU A 192 6.78 -4.32 -9.25
CA LEU A 192 5.40 -4.44 -9.73
C LEU A 192 4.48 -3.97 -8.60
N THR A 193 3.60 -3.02 -8.89
CA THR A 193 2.68 -2.45 -7.89
C THR A 193 1.24 -2.77 -8.23
N VAL A 194 0.38 -2.76 -7.20
CA VAL A 194 -1.08 -2.89 -7.38
C VAL A 194 -1.63 -1.75 -8.25
N ARG A 195 -1.07 -0.55 -8.14
CA ARG A 195 -1.50 0.61 -8.94
C ARG A 195 -1.20 0.42 -10.43
N ASP A 196 -0.01 -0.06 -10.76
CA ASP A 196 0.33 -0.38 -12.14
C ASP A 196 -0.51 -1.55 -12.66
N TRP A 197 -0.76 -2.56 -11.81
CA TRP A 197 -1.68 -3.64 -12.14
C TRP A 197 -3.09 -3.13 -12.48
N GLU A 198 -3.64 -2.21 -11.71
CA GLU A 198 -4.97 -1.62 -11.95
C GLU A 198 -5.01 -0.83 -13.25
N THR A 199 -4.08 0.12 -13.40
CA THR A 199 -4.06 1.08 -14.51
C THR A 199 -3.49 0.50 -15.80
N PHE A 200 -2.99 -0.73 -15.79
CA PHE A 200 -2.34 -1.41 -16.91
C PHE A 200 -3.18 -1.33 -18.21
N PRO A 201 -2.57 -1.00 -19.37
CA PRO A 201 -1.13 -0.86 -19.62
C PRO A 201 -0.54 0.52 -19.30
N LYS A 202 -1.24 1.44 -18.64
CA LYS A 202 -0.73 2.79 -18.30
C LYS A 202 0.12 2.76 -17.02
N VAL A 203 1.28 2.12 -17.10
CA VAL A 203 2.21 1.97 -15.98
C VAL A 203 2.85 3.30 -15.57
N LYS A 204 2.94 3.53 -14.25
CA LYS A 204 3.44 4.77 -13.64
C LYS A 204 4.50 4.53 -12.58
N ASP A 205 4.40 3.44 -11.84
CA ASP A 205 5.33 3.15 -10.75
C ASP A 205 6.56 2.40 -11.27
N SER A 206 6.37 1.49 -12.23
CA SER A 206 7.45 0.75 -12.88
C SER A 206 8.32 1.64 -13.77
N LYS A 207 7.77 2.72 -14.33
CA LYS A 207 8.51 3.75 -15.08
C LYS A 207 9.54 3.21 -16.11
N PRO A 208 9.14 2.34 -17.05
CA PRO A 208 10.02 1.96 -18.16
C PRO A 208 10.43 3.20 -18.98
N TYR A 209 11.56 3.18 -19.66
CA TYR A 209 11.95 4.26 -20.55
C TYR A 209 11.12 4.25 -21.84
N HIS A 210 11.04 3.11 -22.52
CA HIS A 210 10.13 2.91 -23.65
C HIS A 210 8.90 2.12 -23.23
N TRP A 211 7.73 2.63 -23.58
CA TRP A 211 6.49 1.91 -23.36
C TRP A 211 5.43 2.29 -24.40
N PRO A 212 4.53 1.37 -24.80
CA PRO A 212 3.59 1.62 -25.90
C PRO A 212 2.56 2.71 -25.64
N THR A 213 2.22 2.96 -24.38
CA THR A 213 1.29 4.04 -24.01
C THR A 213 2.00 5.40 -23.92
N PHE A 214 3.30 5.47 -24.19
CA PHE A 214 4.04 6.70 -24.04
C PHE A 214 4.07 7.49 -25.34
N ARG A 215 3.74 8.78 -25.25
CA ARG A 215 3.85 9.68 -26.39
C ARG A 215 5.30 9.86 -26.79
N HIS A 216 6.19 9.89 -25.80
CA HIS A 216 7.63 9.98 -25.98
C HIS A 216 8.36 9.08 -24.97
N PRO A 217 9.51 8.50 -25.36
CA PRO A 217 10.34 7.76 -24.42
C PRO A 217 10.71 8.61 -23.20
N GLY A 218 10.71 8.00 -22.03
CA GLY A 218 11.11 8.62 -20.78
C GLY A 218 10.08 9.57 -20.16
N GLN A 219 8.84 9.66 -20.69
CA GLN A 219 7.87 10.66 -20.21
C GLN A 219 7.55 10.54 -18.70
N GLU A 220 7.56 9.32 -18.14
CA GLU A 220 7.30 9.07 -16.70
C GLU A 220 8.57 9.14 -15.83
N THR A 221 9.75 9.16 -16.45
CA THR A 221 11.06 9.15 -15.77
C THR A 221 11.80 10.48 -15.85
N LEU A 222 11.36 11.41 -16.71
CA LEU A 222 11.92 12.75 -16.83
C LEU A 222 11.57 13.64 -15.62
N PRO A 223 12.53 14.40 -15.06
CA PRO A 223 12.24 15.42 -14.06
C PRO A 223 11.28 16.48 -14.62
N SER A 224 10.26 16.85 -13.84
CA SER A 224 9.24 17.84 -14.21
C SER A 224 9.76 19.25 -14.53
N ALA A 225 11.07 19.51 -14.30
CA ALA A 225 11.75 20.76 -14.57
C ALA A 225 12.31 20.89 -16.01
N VAL A 226 12.31 19.84 -16.84
CA VAL A 226 12.83 19.93 -18.21
C VAL A 226 11.70 20.30 -19.20
N PRO A 227 11.81 21.40 -19.97
CA PRO A 227 10.80 21.79 -20.94
C PRO A 227 10.59 20.70 -22.00
N SER A 228 9.38 20.15 -22.05
CA SER A 228 9.01 19.03 -22.94
C SER A 228 9.26 19.31 -24.42
N GLN A 229 9.17 20.56 -24.86
CA GLN A 229 9.28 20.97 -26.27
C GLN A 229 10.68 20.75 -26.88
N ILE A 230 11.75 20.81 -26.08
CA ILE A 230 13.13 20.65 -26.58
C ILE A 230 13.52 19.16 -26.67
N LEU A 231 12.98 18.32 -25.76
CA LEU A 231 13.19 16.86 -25.77
C LEU A 231 12.35 16.15 -26.83
N GLN A 232 11.15 16.67 -27.13
CA GLN A 232 10.20 16.07 -28.07
C GLN A 232 10.73 15.90 -29.50
N SER A 233 11.66 16.75 -29.95
CA SER A 233 12.21 16.71 -31.31
C SER A 233 13.44 15.81 -31.48
N VAL A 234 13.97 15.20 -30.40
CA VAL A 234 15.27 14.49 -30.41
C VAL A 234 15.17 13.01 -29.99
N LEU A 235 14.06 12.59 -29.37
CA LEU A 235 13.93 11.24 -28.83
C LEU A 235 13.38 10.24 -29.88
N PRO A 236 14.14 9.16 -30.23
CA PRO A 236 13.80 8.20 -31.30
C PRO A 236 12.78 7.13 -30.85
N LYS A 237 12.39 6.23 -31.77
CA LYS A 237 11.63 4.98 -31.48
C LYS A 237 10.22 5.14 -30.88
N LYS A 238 9.48 6.21 -31.23
CA LYS A 238 8.08 6.41 -30.80
C LYS A 238 7.13 5.46 -31.53
N PHE A 239 6.16 4.87 -30.84
CA PHE A 239 5.06 4.15 -31.51
C PHE A 239 4.26 5.10 -32.39
N ALA A 240 3.75 4.59 -33.53
CA ALA A 240 2.96 5.39 -34.46
C ALA A 240 1.65 5.92 -33.87
N ASP A 241 0.96 5.14 -33.02
CA ASP A 241 -0.24 5.59 -32.32
C ASP A 241 -0.31 5.04 -30.87
N PRO A 242 0.36 5.70 -29.91
CA PRO A 242 0.32 5.32 -28.50
C PRO A 242 -1.09 5.34 -27.89
N THR A 243 -2.01 6.12 -28.48
CA THR A 243 -3.37 6.27 -27.93
C THR A 243 -4.17 4.98 -28.04
N GLN A 244 -3.93 4.15 -29.06
CA GLN A 244 -4.61 2.85 -29.18
C GLN A 244 -4.25 1.90 -28.02
N PHE A 245 -3.01 1.98 -27.53
CA PHE A 245 -2.54 1.23 -26.38
C PHE A 245 -3.08 1.81 -25.07
N GLU A 246 -3.11 3.15 -24.93
CA GLU A 246 -3.73 3.81 -23.76
C GLU A 246 -5.20 3.40 -23.59
N GLN A 247 -5.94 3.26 -24.70
CA GLN A 247 -7.36 2.87 -24.68
C GLN A 247 -7.60 1.45 -24.14
N LEU A 248 -6.61 0.56 -24.14
CA LEU A 248 -6.75 -0.78 -23.54
C LEU A 248 -7.06 -0.70 -22.04
N ALA A 249 -6.66 0.37 -21.34
CA ALA A 249 -7.00 0.56 -19.93
C ALA A 249 -8.49 0.88 -19.69
N HIS A 250 -9.24 1.19 -20.74
CA HIS A 250 -10.68 1.46 -20.70
C HIS A 250 -11.52 0.23 -21.10
N GLU A 251 -10.88 -0.91 -21.43
CA GLU A 251 -11.53 -2.06 -22.06
C GLU A 251 -11.57 -3.28 -21.12
N PRO A 252 -12.75 -3.71 -20.63
CA PRO A 252 -12.87 -4.85 -19.72
C PRO A 252 -12.25 -6.15 -20.27
N ARG A 253 -12.36 -6.37 -21.59
CA ARG A 253 -11.77 -7.55 -22.25
C ARG A 253 -10.25 -7.54 -22.22
N ALA A 254 -9.61 -6.36 -22.27
CA ALA A 254 -8.16 -6.25 -22.14
C ALA A 254 -7.70 -6.60 -20.71
N HIS A 255 -8.47 -6.21 -19.69
CA HIS A 255 -8.18 -6.58 -18.30
C HIS A 255 -8.38 -8.08 -18.03
N GLU A 256 -9.36 -8.71 -18.68
CA GLU A 256 -9.50 -10.17 -18.66
C GLU A 256 -8.27 -10.86 -19.28
N GLN A 257 -7.80 -10.40 -20.44
CA GLN A 257 -6.58 -10.93 -21.07
C GLN A 257 -5.34 -10.74 -20.19
N LYS A 258 -5.20 -9.57 -19.54
CA LYS A 258 -4.14 -9.30 -18.55
C LYS A 258 -4.17 -10.31 -17.40
N PHE A 259 -5.36 -10.56 -16.85
CA PHE A 259 -5.52 -11.53 -15.75
C PHE A 259 -5.18 -12.95 -16.19
N VAL A 260 -5.63 -13.38 -17.37
CA VAL A 260 -5.27 -14.69 -17.94
C VAL A 260 -3.76 -14.81 -18.16
N ALA A 261 -3.10 -13.78 -18.68
CA ALA A 261 -1.65 -13.75 -18.86
C ALA A 261 -0.89 -13.89 -17.52
N ALA A 262 -1.34 -13.20 -16.48
CA ALA A 262 -0.77 -13.32 -15.14
C ALA A 262 -0.96 -14.72 -14.56
N MET A 263 -2.17 -15.29 -14.66
CA MET A 263 -2.44 -16.65 -14.22
C MET A 263 -1.58 -17.68 -14.94
N LYS A 264 -1.37 -17.49 -16.25
CA LYS A 264 -0.49 -18.35 -17.05
C LYS A 264 0.97 -18.26 -16.60
N ALA A 265 1.48 -17.06 -16.32
CA ALA A 265 2.82 -16.87 -15.76
C ALA A 265 2.98 -17.55 -14.39
N LEU A 266 1.99 -17.41 -13.51
CA LEU A 266 2.00 -18.04 -12.19
C LEU A 266 1.92 -19.58 -12.26
N LEU A 267 1.05 -20.13 -13.12
CA LEU A 267 0.79 -21.57 -13.19
C LEU A 267 1.86 -22.36 -13.96
N THR A 268 2.52 -21.75 -14.94
CA THR A 268 3.54 -22.41 -15.77
C THR A 268 4.93 -22.42 -15.14
N TYR A 269 5.18 -21.61 -14.11
CA TYR A 269 6.45 -21.58 -13.40
C TYR A 269 6.63 -22.81 -12.51
N GLN A 270 7.11 -23.93 -13.07
CA GLN A 270 7.35 -25.18 -12.32
C GLN A 270 8.86 -25.35 -12.04
N PRO A 271 9.38 -25.01 -10.85
CA PRO A 271 10.82 -24.82 -10.62
C PRO A 271 11.71 -25.98 -11.07
N GLU A 272 11.28 -27.22 -10.82
CA GLU A 272 12.03 -28.42 -11.21
C GLU A 272 12.13 -28.59 -12.73
N MET A 273 11.02 -28.40 -13.46
CA MET A 273 11.00 -28.45 -14.92
C MET A 273 11.78 -27.28 -15.51
N VAL A 274 11.61 -26.07 -14.97
CA VAL A 274 12.28 -24.85 -15.41
C VAL A 274 13.79 -24.99 -15.27
N ARG A 275 14.27 -25.47 -14.12
CA ARG A 275 15.68 -25.77 -13.85
C ARG A 275 16.26 -26.74 -14.89
N LYS A 276 15.56 -27.84 -15.19
CA LYS A 276 16.02 -28.81 -16.20
C LYS A 276 16.10 -28.21 -17.60
N ARG A 277 15.12 -27.39 -17.99
CA ARG A 277 15.14 -26.69 -19.30
C ARG A 277 16.26 -25.65 -19.38
N LEU A 278 16.58 -24.98 -18.27
CA LEU A 278 17.75 -24.09 -18.20
C LEU A 278 19.06 -24.86 -18.31
N ILE A 279 19.17 -26.06 -17.72
CA ILE A 279 20.36 -26.93 -17.90
C ILE A 279 20.53 -27.30 -19.37
N ASP A 280 19.46 -27.57 -20.12
CA ASP A 280 19.53 -27.80 -21.58
C ASP A 280 20.10 -26.59 -22.35
N LEU A 281 19.90 -25.36 -21.86
CA LEU A 281 20.37 -24.12 -22.49
C LEU A 281 21.78 -23.70 -22.05
N PHE A 282 22.14 -23.93 -20.80
CA PHE A 282 23.34 -23.37 -20.17
C PHE A 282 24.32 -24.42 -19.65
N GLY A 283 23.93 -25.69 -19.53
CA GLY A 283 24.80 -26.76 -19.04
C GLY A 283 25.42 -26.47 -17.67
N ASP A 284 26.74 -26.63 -17.57
CA ASP A 284 27.55 -26.39 -16.37
C ASP A 284 28.15 -24.97 -16.32
N MET A 285 27.68 -24.04 -17.16
CA MET A 285 28.18 -22.67 -17.16
C MET A 285 27.96 -21.99 -15.81
N THR A 286 28.97 -21.24 -15.36
CA THR A 286 28.87 -20.38 -14.18
C THR A 286 28.39 -18.98 -14.55
N VAL A 287 28.04 -18.18 -13.54
CA VAL A 287 27.69 -16.76 -13.72
C VAL A 287 28.82 -16.01 -14.44
N ASN A 288 30.05 -16.12 -13.95
CA ASN A 288 31.23 -15.46 -14.52
C ASN A 288 31.01 -13.96 -14.74
N TYR A 289 30.50 -13.24 -13.73
CA TYR A 289 30.32 -11.79 -13.84
C TYR A 289 31.66 -11.05 -13.95
N THR A 290 32.78 -11.68 -13.55
CA THR A 290 34.13 -11.15 -13.80
C THR A 290 34.46 -10.97 -15.29
N SER A 291 33.70 -11.60 -16.20
CA SER A 291 33.78 -11.34 -17.65
C SER A 291 33.50 -9.87 -18.02
N LEU A 292 32.87 -9.11 -17.14
CA LEU A 292 32.65 -7.67 -17.32
C LEU A 292 33.95 -6.86 -17.38
N ASP A 293 35.08 -7.39 -16.88
CA ASP A 293 36.40 -6.75 -17.03
C ASP A 293 36.79 -6.56 -18.51
N ALA A 294 36.23 -7.36 -19.43
CA ALA A 294 36.43 -7.19 -20.87
C ALA A 294 35.68 -5.96 -21.45
N THR A 295 34.69 -5.46 -20.72
CA THR A 295 33.97 -4.21 -21.00
C THR A 295 34.69 -3.05 -20.34
N ASP A 296 34.70 -3.04 -19.00
CA ASP A 296 35.41 -2.10 -18.12
C ASP A 296 35.53 -2.71 -16.71
N VAL A 297 36.71 -2.66 -16.11
CA VAL A 297 36.93 -3.12 -14.73
C VAL A 297 36.06 -2.32 -13.73
N ASN A 298 35.80 -1.03 -14.00
CA ASN A 298 34.93 -0.22 -13.17
C ASN A 298 33.48 -0.72 -13.21
N LEU A 299 33.05 -1.29 -14.33
CA LEU A 299 31.71 -1.89 -14.44
C LEU A 299 31.58 -3.09 -13.49
N ARG A 300 32.58 -3.98 -13.46
CA ARG A 300 32.60 -5.09 -12.49
C ARG A 300 32.51 -4.58 -11.04
N ILE A 301 33.34 -3.59 -10.69
CA ILE A 301 33.35 -2.98 -9.35
C ILE A 301 31.98 -2.37 -9.00
N GLN A 302 31.33 -1.75 -9.98
CA GLN A 302 30.00 -1.20 -9.80
C GLN A 302 28.96 -2.28 -9.48
N TYR A 303 28.97 -3.42 -10.18
CA TYR A 303 28.09 -4.55 -9.86
C TYR A 303 28.36 -5.15 -8.47
N GLU A 304 29.64 -5.28 -8.08
CA GLU A 304 30.01 -5.74 -6.72
C GLU A 304 29.52 -4.78 -5.63
N THR A 305 29.39 -3.49 -5.96
CA THR A 305 28.94 -2.44 -5.04
C THR A 305 27.41 -2.35 -4.96
N GLU A 306 26.73 -2.35 -6.11
CA GLU A 306 25.27 -2.15 -6.20
C GLU A 306 24.48 -3.43 -5.94
N PHE A 307 25.07 -4.61 -6.22
CA PHE A 307 24.43 -5.92 -6.03
C PHE A 307 25.36 -6.91 -5.32
N PRO A 308 25.82 -6.60 -4.09
CA PRO A 308 26.81 -7.43 -3.38
C PRO A 308 26.34 -8.86 -3.13
N GLU A 309 25.03 -9.09 -3.05
CA GLU A 309 24.43 -10.43 -2.89
C GLU A 309 24.37 -11.23 -4.19
N LEU A 310 24.46 -10.58 -5.36
CA LEU A 310 24.43 -11.20 -6.68
C LEU A 310 25.81 -11.26 -7.34
N CYS A 311 26.71 -10.34 -7.00
CA CYS A 311 28.03 -10.20 -7.59
C CYS A 311 29.11 -10.18 -6.50
N ASN A 312 29.61 -11.37 -6.16
CA ASN A 312 30.73 -11.58 -5.24
C ASN A 312 31.50 -12.87 -5.59
N SER A 313 32.61 -13.13 -4.90
CA SER A 313 33.46 -14.31 -5.19
C SER A 313 32.71 -15.64 -5.15
N GLN A 314 31.68 -15.79 -4.30
CA GLN A 314 30.86 -16.99 -4.21
C GLN A 314 29.88 -17.10 -5.39
N THR A 315 29.20 -16.01 -5.76
CA THR A 315 28.24 -16.04 -6.88
C THR A 315 28.93 -16.11 -8.24
N ASN A 316 30.18 -15.63 -8.38
CA ASN A 316 30.92 -15.71 -9.64
C ASN A 316 31.07 -17.15 -10.16
N VAL A 317 31.25 -18.09 -9.23
CA VAL A 317 31.44 -19.53 -9.51
C VAL A 317 30.15 -20.35 -9.36
N MET A 318 29.04 -19.71 -8.98
CA MET A 318 27.72 -20.35 -8.92
C MET A 318 27.28 -20.76 -10.33
N SER A 319 26.51 -21.84 -10.43
CA SER A 319 25.82 -22.18 -11.68
C SER A 319 24.98 -21.01 -12.16
N PHE A 320 25.07 -20.68 -13.44
CA PHE A 320 24.21 -19.65 -14.04
C PHE A 320 22.72 -20.05 -13.96
N VAL A 321 22.43 -21.35 -13.97
CA VAL A 321 21.06 -21.87 -13.79
C VAL A 321 20.52 -21.48 -12.41
N ASP A 322 21.27 -21.72 -11.34
CA ASP A 322 20.86 -21.35 -9.97
C ASP A 322 20.68 -19.84 -9.82
N PHE A 323 21.60 -19.06 -10.40
CA PHE A 323 21.51 -17.62 -10.43
C PHE A 323 20.20 -17.12 -11.07
N MET A 324 19.85 -17.62 -12.25
CA MET A 324 18.61 -17.24 -12.93
C MET A 324 17.36 -17.78 -12.24
N MET A 325 17.41 -18.97 -11.64
CA MET A 325 16.29 -19.49 -10.82
C MET A 325 15.97 -18.56 -9.65
N ASN A 326 17.00 -18.00 -8.99
CA ASN A 326 16.80 -17.02 -7.92
C ASN A 326 16.17 -15.72 -8.43
N ILE A 327 16.60 -15.22 -9.60
CA ILE A 327 15.98 -14.04 -10.23
C ILE A 327 14.51 -14.32 -10.58
N TYR A 328 14.21 -15.47 -11.20
CA TYR A 328 12.84 -15.86 -11.55
C TYR A 328 11.95 -15.98 -10.32
N GLN A 329 12.45 -16.54 -9.23
CA GLN A 329 11.70 -16.66 -7.98
C GLN A 329 11.35 -15.27 -7.43
N LYS A 330 12.29 -14.31 -7.44
CA LYS A 330 12.01 -12.93 -7.00
C LYS A 330 10.89 -12.26 -7.83
N HIS A 331 10.92 -12.42 -9.16
CA HIS A 331 9.85 -11.92 -10.03
C HIS A 331 8.52 -12.63 -9.76
N TYR A 332 8.55 -13.96 -9.64
CA TYR A 332 7.37 -14.77 -9.33
C TYR A 332 6.72 -14.34 -8.02
N ASP A 333 7.50 -14.18 -6.94
CA ASP A 333 6.97 -13.82 -5.63
C ASP A 333 6.34 -12.42 -5.63
N ASN A 334 6.98 -11.46 -6.31
CA ASN A 334 6.43 -10.11 -6.46
C ASN A 334 5.11 -10.13 -7.27
N LEU A 335 5.06 -10.87 -8.38
CA LEU A 335 3.82 -11.06 -9.14
C LEU A 335 2.73 -11.76 -8.31
N TYR A 336 3.10 -12.79 -7.55
CA TYR A 336 2.19 -13.52 -6.68
C TYR A 336 1.54 -12.58 -5.67
N ARG A 337 2.35 -11.75 -4.99
CA ARG A 337 1.86 -10.77 -4.02
C ARG A 337 0.88 -9.76 -4.64
N VAL A 338 1.21 -9.23 -5.81
CA VAL A 338 0.39 -8.22 -6.50
C VAL A 338 -0.92 -8.80 -7.04
N VAL A 339 -0.88 -10.02 -7.62
CA VAL A 339 -2.02 -10.60 -8.32
C VAL A 339 -2.86 -11.48 -7.41
N VAL A 340 -2.27 -12.39 -6.64
CA VAL A 340 -3.04 -13.38 -5.85
C VAL A 340 -3.81 -12.69 -4.72
N PHE A 341 -3.20 -11.74 -4.03
CA PHE A 341 -3.84 -11.00 -2.93
C PHE A 341 -4.60 -9.74 -3.41
N TYR A 342 -4.83 -9.58 -4.71
CA TYR A 342 -5.53 -8.43 -5.24
C TYR A 342 -7.01 -8.42 -4.82
N MET A 343 -7.43 -7.37 -4.13
CA MET A 343 -8.79 -7.23 -3.58
C MET A 343 -9.77 -6.47 -4.48
N GLY A 344 -9.38 -6.17 -5.72
CA GLY A 344 -10.24 -5.48 -6.67
C GLY A 344 -10.29 -3.97 -6.47
N CYS A 345 -10.82 -3.27 -7.46
CA CYS A 345 -11.16 -1.86 -7.38
C CYS A 345 -12.39 -1.57 -8.24
N GLU A 346 -13.27 -0.67 -7.80
CA GLU A 346 -14.47 -0.34 -8.60
C GLU A 346 -14.16 0.57 -9.80
N ASN A 347 -12.98 1.19 -9.80
CA ASN A 347 -12.50 1.98 -10.92
C ASN A 347 -10.98 1.96 -10.92
N ASN A 348 -10.40 1.48 -12.01
CA ASN A 348 -8.97 1.42 -12.26
C ASN A 348 -8.33 2.78 -12.64
N GLY A 349 -9.01 3.90 -12.39
CA GLY A 349 -8.63 5.24 -12.83
C GLY A 349 -8.97 5.56 -14.29
N ASN A 350 -9.57 4.61 -15.02
CA ASN A 350 -9.94 4.74 -16.43
C ASN A 350 -11.40 4.32 -16.68
N GLY A 351 -12.22 4.17 -15.63
CA GLY A 351 -13.66 3.88 -15.74
C GLY A 351 -14.02 2.41 -15.84
N VAL A 352 -13.09 1.50 -15.55
CA VAL A 352 -13.35 0.04 -15.51
C VAL A 352 -13.24 -0.47 -14.09
N ALA A 353 -14.27 -1.19 -13.63
CA ALA A 353 -14.23 -1.97 -12.39
C ALA A 353 -13.44 -3.26 -12.59
N LEU A 354 -12.56 -3.57 -11.65
CA LEU A 354 -11.77 -4.79 -11.59
C LEU A 354 -12.17 -5.58 -10.34
N ASP A 355 -12.61 -6.81 -10.55
CA ASP A 355 -12.95 -7.69 -9.44
C ASP A 355 -11.69 -8.12 -8.67
N SER A 356 -11.88 -8.52 -7.41
CA SER A 356 -10.82 -9.20 -6.66
C SER A 356 -10.42 -10.50 -7.36
N THR A 357 -9.21 -10.98 -7.09
CA THR A 357 -8.71 -12.21 -7.70
C THR A 357 -9.58 -13.40 -7.32
N HIS A 358 -9.97 -13.54 -6.05
CA HIS A 358 -10.85 -14.64 -5.64
C HIS A 358 -12.22 -14.59 -6.34
N SER A 359 -12.77 -13.40 -6.60
CA SER A 359 -14.07 -13.24 -7.29
C SER A 359 -13.95 -13.53 -8.79
N THR A 360 -12.86 -13.10 -9.40
CA THR A 360 -12.55 -13.40 -10.82
C THR A 360 -12.38 -14.91 -11.01
N LEU A 361 -11.61 -15.55 -10.12
CA LEU A 361 -11.43 -17.01 -10.16
C LEU A 361 -12.75 -17.74 -9.96
N TYR A 362 -13.54 -17.36 -8.94
CA TYR A 362 -14.85 -17.97 -8.67
C TYR A 362 -15.80 -17.86 -9.87
N SER A 363 -15.88 -16.70 -10.52
CA SER A 363 -16.80 -16.48 -11.63
C SER A 363 -16.34 -17.04 -12.97
N LYS A 364 -15.04 -17.39 -13.12
CA LYS A 364 -14.45 -17.84 -14.38
C LYS A 364 -13.61 -19.13 -14.27
N PRO A 365 -14.25 -20.29 -13.97
CA PRO A 365 -13.60 -21.60 -14.09
C PRO A 365 -12.90 -21.86 -15.42
N SER A 366 -13.36 -21.25 -16.51
CA SER A 366 -12.76 -21.37 -17.84
C SER A 366 -11.29 -20.96 -17.91
N ILE A 367 -10.82 -20.04 -17.05
CA ILE A 367 -9.42 -19.57 -17.05
C ILE A 367 -8.46 -20.72 -16.79
N PHE A 368 -8.73 -21.52 -15.76
CA PHE A 368 -7.89 -22.67 -15.42
C PHE A 368 -7.94 -23.72 -16.53
N LYS A 369 -9.13 -24.05 -17.02
CA LYS A 369 -9.34 -25.04 -18.08
C LYS A 369 -8.59 -24.64 -19.36
N GLY A 370 -8.68 -23.38 -19.76
CA GLY A 370 -7.95 -22.86 -20.92
C GLY A 370 -6.43 -22.91 -20.77
N ILE A 371 -5.90 -22.71 -19.56
CA ILE A 371 -4.46 -22.84 -19.30
C ILE A 371 -4.02 -24.31 -19.33
N VAL A 372 -4.81 -25.24 -18.78
CA VAL A 372 -4.56 -26.69 -18.87
C VAL A 372 -4.54 -27.15 -20.33
N ASP A 373 -5.52 -26.73 -21.12
CA ASP A 373 -5.60 -27.05 -22.55
C ASP A 373 -4.41 -26.46 -23.31
N TRP A 374 -4.05 -25.20 -23.02
CA TRP A 374 -2.88 -24.57 -23.62
C TRP A 374 -1.59 -25.33 -23.28
N MET A 375 -1.36 -25.70 -22.01
CA MET A 375 -0.16 -26.45 -21.59
C MET A 375 -0.09 -27.83 -22.24
N SER A 376 -1.24 -28.51 -22.38
CA SER A 376 -1.34 -29.78 -23.10
C SER A 376 -0.94 -29.62 -24.57
N ILE A 377 -1.46 -28.59 -25.26
CA ILE A 377 -1.08 -28.27 -26.63
C ILE A 377 0.42 -27.96 -26.75
N GLN A 378 1.02 -27.22 -25.81
CA GLN A 378 2.46 -26.96 -25.82
C GLN A 378 3.27 -28.27 -25.67
N ASN A 379 2.83 -29.18 -24.80
CA ASN A 379 3.46 -30.49 -24.61
C ASN A 379 3.37 -31.36 -25.89
N GLU A 380 2.28 -31.28 -26.63
CA GLU A 380 2.05 -32.03 -27.87
C GLU A 380 2.71 -31.42 -29.10
N THR A 381 3.03 -30.12 -29.07
CA THR A 381 3.60 -29.37 -30.19
C THR A 381 5.06 -28.99 -29.92
N LEU A 382 5.29 -27.92 -29.16
CA LEU A 382 6.60 -27.34 -28.92
C LEU A 382 7.55 -28.30 -28.22
N TYR A 383 7.05 -29.03 -27.21
CA TYR A 383 7.85 -29.93 -26.38
C TYR A 383 7.65 -31.40 -26.75
N LYS A 384 7.04 -31.70 -27.91
CA LYS A 384 6.67 -33.08 -28.30
C LYS A 384 7.82 -34.07 -28.17
N LYS A 385 9.00 -33.66 -28.65
CA LYS A 385 10.24 -34.45 -28.72
C LYS A 385 11.06 -34.42 -27.44
N ASP A 386 10.69 -33.58 -26.47
CA ASP A 386 11.42 -33.46 -25.21
C ASP A 386 11.05 -34.59 -24.25
N ASP A 387 11.95 -34.89 -23.32
CA ASP A 387 11.73 -35.88 -22.27
C ASP A 387 10.56 -35.46 -21.37
N ALA A 388 9.87 -36.43 -20.75
CA ALA A 388 8.71 -36.16 -19.89
C ALA A 388 9.02 -35.14 -18.77
N SER A 389 10.23 -35.16 -18.22
CA SER A 389 10.65 -34.22 -17.17
C SER A 389 10.90 -32.78 -17.64
N LEU A 390 10.94 -32.56 -18.95
CA LEU A 390 11.01 -31.25 -19.60
C LEU A 390 9.64 -30.80 -20.10
N LYS A 391 8.59 -31.62 -19.99
CA LYS A 391 7.21 -31.25 -20.32
C LYS A 391 6.55 -30.63 -19.09
N TYR A 392 5.51 -29.85 -19.33
CA TYR A 392 4.68 -29.32 -18.25
C TYR A 392 4.00 -30.45 -17.49
N ASP A 393 4.06 -30.39 -16.16
CA ASP A 393 3.34 -31.31 -15.28
C ASP A 393 1.96 -30.74 -14.94
N ILE A 394 0.90 -31.41 -15.40
CA ILE A 394 -0.48 -30.98 -15.19
C ILE A 394 -0.92 -31.16 -13.73
N ASN A 395 -0.34 -32.11 -12.99
CA ASN A 395 -0.68 -32.32 -11.58
C ASN A 395 -0.09 -31.18 -10.72
N GLU A 396 1.17 -30.81 -10.95
CA GLU A 396 1.79 -29.65 -10.28
C GLU A 396 1.05 -28.34 -10.60
N LEU A 397 0.55 -28.19 -11.84
CA LEU A 397 -0.32 -27.07 -12.23
C LEU A 397 -1.57 -27.03 -11.34
N GLN A 398 -2.26 -28.16 -11.15
CA GLN A 398 -3.45 -28.21 -10.32
C GLN A 398 -3.17 -27.91 -8.84
N HIS A 399 -2.11 -28.47 -8.24
CA HIS A 399 -1.71 -28.14 -6.86
C HIS A 399 -1.40 -26.66 -6.70
N ARG A 400 -0.72 -26.06 -7.68
CA ARG A 400 -0.43 -24.62 -7.68
C ARG A 400 -1.68 -23.77 -7.84
N TYR A 401 -2.61 -24.19 -8.70
CA TYR A 401 -3.88 -23.52 -8.84
C TYR A 401 -4.68 -23.57 -7.54
N HIS A 402 -4.64 -24.70 -6.84
CA HIS A 402 -5.26 -24.83 -5.51
C HIS A 402 -4.63 -23.88 -4.49
N GLN A 403 -3.30 -23.77 -4.48
CA GLN A 403 -2.61 -22.80 -3.63
C GLN A 403 -3.07 -21.36 -3.93
N ILE A 404 -3.08 -20.96 -5.20
CA ILE A 404 -3.53 -19.62 -5.61
C ILE A 404 -4.99 -19.39 -5.22
N TRP A 405 -5.86 -20.38 -5.44
CA TRP A 405 -7.26 -20.33 -5.04
C TRP A 405 -7.41 -20.08 -3.53
N ARG A 406 -6.75 -20.89 -2.69
CA ARG A 406 -6.76 -20.72 -1.23
C ARG A 406 -6.23 -19.34 -0.82
N ASP A 407 -5.09 -18.95 -1.36
CA ASP A 407 -4.37 -17.76 -0.95
C ASP A 407 -5.10 -16.49 -1.40
N ALA A 408 -5.86 -16.53 -2.50
CA ALA A 408 -6.70 -15.41 -2.94
C ALA A 408 -7.82 -15.04 -1.93
N TYR A 409 -8.25 -16.00 -1.10
CA TYR A 409 -9.19 -15.74 -0.01
C TYR A 409 -8.51 -15.31 1.30
N ALA A 410 -7.17 -15.33 1.40
CA ALA A 410 -6.44 -15.15 2.66
C ALA A 410 -6.78 -13.84 3.38
N LEU A 411 -6.91 -12.72 2.66
CA LEU A 411 -7.28 -11.43 3.26
C LEU A 411 -8.70 -11.43 3.80
N THR A 412 -9.65 -12.05 3.10
CA THR A 412 -11.04 -12.21 3.59
C THR A 412 -11.08 -13.06 4.85
N VAL A 413 -10.29 -14.13 4.90
CA VAL A 413 -10.15 -14.99 6.08
C VAL A 413 -9.48 -14.25 7.23
N LYS A 414 -8.47 -13.43 6.94
CA LYS A 414 -7.75 -12.61 7.91
C LYS A 414 -8.72 -11.64 8.59
N ASP A 415 -9.49 -10.90 7.80
CA ASP A 415 -10.49 -9.96 8.31
C ASP A 415 -11.54 -10.67 9.16
N LEU A 416 -12.04 -11.83 8.72
CA LEU A 416 -13.00 -12.62 9.49
C LEU A 416 -12.44 -13.04 10.85
N LEU A 417 -11.19 -13.51 10.87
CA LEU A 417 -10.51 -13.96 12.09
C LEU A 417 -10.25 -12.79 13.06
N HIS A 418 -9.73 -11.66 12.55
CA HIS A 418 -9.45 -10.47 13.36
C HIS A 418 -10.74 -9.81 13.86
N ASN A 419 -11.77 -9.70 13.04
CA ASN A 419 -13.08 -9.15 13.45
C ASN A 419 -13.71 -9.99 14.56
N THR A 420 -13.61 -11.32 14.45
CA THR A 420 -14.08 -12.25 15.47
C THR A 420 -13.28 -12.10 16.77
N PHE A 421 -11.95 -12.05 16.67
CA PHE A 421 -11.07 -11.85 17.82
C PHE A 421 -11.35 -10.51 18.53
N ASN A 422 -11.41 -9.41 17.77
CA ASN A 422 -11.65 -8.07 18.29
C ASN A 422 -13.00 -7.95 19.00
N LEU A 423 -14.06 -8.54 18.44
CA LEU A 423 -15.35 -8.61 19.11
C LEU A 423 -15.24 -9.40 20.42
N THR A 424 -14.56 -10.54 20.39
CA THR A 424 -14.35 -11.40 21.58
C THR A 424 -13.60 -10.66 22.68
N LYS A 425 -12.44 -10.09 22.36
CA LYS A 425 -11.60 -9.31 23.28
C LYS A 425 -12.38 -8.15 23.89
N ARG A 426 -13.05 -7.35 23.06
CA ARG A 426 -13.81 -6.18 23.54
C ARG A 426 -14.96 -6.58 24.48
N LEU A 427 -15.60 -7.73 24.26
CA LEU A 427 -16.62 -8.22 25.19
C LEU A 427 -16.02 -8.78 26.47
N LEU A 428 -14.87 -9.47 26.40
CA LEU A 428 -14.13 -9.93 27.56
C LEU A 428 -13.65 -8.75 28.43
N ASP A 429 -13.12 -7.69 27.83
CA ASP A 429 -12.65 -6.48 28.52
C ASP A 429 -13.76 -5.80 29.34
N LYS A 430 -15.02 -5.99 28.95
CA LYS A 430 -16.18 -5.44 29.67
C LYS A 430 -16.62 -6.29 30.86
N VAL A 431 -16.22 -7.56 30.91
CA VAL A 431 -16.73 -8.52 31.91
C VAL A 431 -15.66 -9.12 32.80
N CYS A 432 -14.39 -9.09 32.40
CA CYS A 432 -13.31 -9.68 33.17
C CYS A 432 -12.77 -8.71 34.23
N VAL A 433 -12.59 -9.19 35.47
CA VAL A 433 -11.98 -8.39 36.56
C VAL A 433 -10.48 -8.19 36.36
N VAL A 434 -9.83 -9.23 35.83
CA VAL A 434 -8.42 -9.24 35.46
C VAL A 434 -8.36 -9.45 33.96
N GLN A 435 -7.76 -8.50 33.23
CA GLN A 435 -7.67 -8.63 31.79
C GLN A 435 -6.65 -9.73 31.44
N PRO A 436 -7.02 -10.70 30.58
CA PRO A 436 -6.06 -11.67 30.08
C PRO A 436 -4.99 -10.93 29.28
N GLU A 437 -3.72 -11.27 29.52
CA GLU A 437 -2.59 -10.73 28.76
C GLU A 437 -2.60 -11.35 27.36
N ILE A 438 -3.34 -10.71 26.44
CA ILE A 438 -3.48 -11.17 25.06
C ILE A 438 -2.59 -10.31 24.16
N VAL A 439 -1.42 -10.85 23.81
CA VAL A 439 -0.51 -10.23 22.85
C VAL A 439 -0.84 -10.78 21.46
N GLU A 440 -1.37 -9.91 20.61
CA GLU A 440 -1.53 -10.15 19.19
C GLU A 440 -0.29 -9.60 18.47
N VAL A 441 0.33 -10.41 17.61
CA VAL A 441 1.40 -9.93 16.73
C VAL A 441 0.81 -9.78 15.34
N GLU A 442 0.85 -8.54 14.82
CA GLU A 442 0.36 -8.22 13.49
C GLU A 442 1.08 -9.07 12.43
N GLY A 443 0.29 -9.62 11.49
CA GLY A 443 0.83 -10.38 10.37
C GLY A 443 1.56 -9.50 9.36
N LYS A 444 2.28 -10.14 8.44
CA LYS A 444 2.94 -9.45 7.32
C LYS A 444 1.91 -8.77 6.42
N ASN A 445 2.38 -7.73 5.72
CA ASN A 445 1.62 -7.06 4.67
C ASN A 445 1.84 -7.75 3.32
N THR A 446 0.89 -7.60 2.40
CA THR A 446 1.02 -8.15 1.04
C THR A 446 2.13 -7.49 0.24
N SER A 447 2.57 -6.29 0.62
CA SER A 447 3.72 -5.60 0.03
C SER A 447 5.07 -5.97 0.67
N ASP A 448 5.09 -6.86 1.66
CA ASP A 448 6.31 -7.31 2.33
C ASP A 448 7.07 -8.31 1.45
N ASP A 449 8.29 -7.96 1.04
CA ASP A 449 9.14 -8.82 0.20
C ASP A 449 9.59 -10.12 0.89
N SER A 450 9.49 -10.17 2.23
CA SER A 450 9.76 -11.38 3.02
C SER A 450 8.54 -12.30 3.15
N LEU A 451 7.38 -11.94 2.60
CA LEU A 451 6.18 -12.79 2.61
C LEU A 451 6.38 -13.99 1.70
N THR A 452 6.45 -15.17 2.31
CA THR A 452 6.69 -16.47 1.63
C THR A 452 5.48 -17.38 1.65
N THR A 453 4.59 -17.24 2.63
CA THR A 453 3.35 -18.03 2.73
C THR A 453 2.16 -17.16 3.14
N ALA A 454 0.97 -17.49 2.65
CA ALA A 454 -0.26 -16.79 3.05
C ALA A 454 -0.54 -16.86 4.56
N TRP A 455 -0.01 -17.88 5.25
CA TRP A 455 -0.16 -18.00 6.71
C TRP A 455 0.46 -16.82 7.47
N GLU A 456 1.56 -16.25 6.97
CA GLU A 456 2.23 -15.12 7.61
C GLU A 456 1.38 -13.84 7.60
N LEU A 457 0.36 -13.75 6.74
CA LEU A 457 -0.58 -12.62 6.71
C LEU A 457 -1.46 -12.55 7.97
N PHE A 458 -1.73 -13.70 8.59
CA PHE A 458 -2.61 -13.78 9.77
C PHE A 458 -1.92 -13.34 11.06
N GLY A 459 -0.59 -13.33 11.11
CA GLY A 459 0.16 -12.99 12.32
C GLY A 459 0.07 -14.05 13.42
N ALA A 460 0.52 -13.69 14.62
CA ALA A 460 0.41 -14.57 15.79
C ALA A 460 -0.95 -14.33 16.48
N MET A 461 -1.99 -14.96 15.93
CA MET A 461 -3.32 -14.90 16.54
C MET A 461 -3.34 -15.68 17.86
N PRO A 462 -3.81 -15.06 18.96
CA PRO A 462 -3.78 -15.66 20.29
C PRO A 462 -4.76 -16.82 20.39
N GLN A 463 -4.40 -17.89 21.07
CA GLN A 463 -5.34 -18.98 21.37
C GLN A 463 -6.11 -18.65 22.63
N LEU A 464 -7.43 -18.81 22.59
CA LEU A 464 -8.31 -18.55 23.72
C LEU A 464 -8.83 -19.89 24.26
N SER A 465 -8.63 -20.11 25.57
CA SER A 465 -9.17 -21.28 26.27
C SER A 465 -10.37 -20.88 27.11
N ILE A 466 -11.48 -21.59 26.93
CA ILE A 466 -12.68 -21.44 27.76
C ILE A 466 -12.33 -21.66 29.24
N ASP A 467 -11.56 -22.70 29.56
CA ASP A 467 -11.17 -23.04 30.93
C ASP A 467 -10.35 -21.93 31.61
N ALA A 468 -9.54 -21.22 30.83
CA ALA A 468 -8.74 -20.10 31.34
C ALA A 468 -9.56 -18.82 31.51
N ILE A 469 -10.53 -18.58 30.62
CA ILE A 469 -11.32 -17.35 30.56
C ILE A 469 -12.52 -17.39 31.50
N GLU A 470 -13.21 -18.53 31.59
CA GLU A 470 -14.44 -18.67 32.36
C GLU A 470 -14.32 -18.20 33.83
N PRO A 471 -13.22 -18.50 34.57
CA PRO A 471 -13.05 -18.05 35.95
C PRO A 471 -12.85 -16.53 36.08
N MET A 472 -12.48 -15.84 35.00
CA MET A 472 -12.18 -14.39 35.01
C MET A 472 -13.43 -13.53 34.82
N ILE A 473 -14.52 -14.11 34.31
CA ILE A 473 -15.76 -13.40 33.99
C ILE A 473 -16.53 -13.08 35.29
N SER A 474 -16.79 -11.79 35.53
CA SER A 474 -17.47 -11.25 36.71
C SER A 474 -19.01 -11.19 36.61
N VAL A 475 -19.56 -11.66 35.51
CA VAL A 475 -21.01 -11.70 35.26
C VAL A 475 -21.61 -12.95 35.92
N ASP A 476 -22.87 -12.84 36.37
CA ASP A 476 -23.63 -13.94 36.97
C ASP A 476 -23.56 -15.23 36.13
N LYS A 477 -23.42 -16.38 36.80
CA LYS A 477 -23.25 -17.69 36.17
C LYS A 477 -24.42 -18.08 35.27
N GLU A 478 -25.63 -17.65 35.61
CA GLU A 478 -26.88 -17.95 34.90
C GLU A 478 -27.20 -16.90 33.81
N SER A 479 -26.32 -15.90 33.61
CA SER A 479 -26.53 -14.86 32.62
C SER A 479 -26.36 -15.37 31.19
N HIS A 480 -27.37 -15.16 30.35
CA HIS A 480 -27.26 -15.39 28.90
C HIS A 480 -26.11 -14.62 28.25
N PHE A 481 -25.70 -13.49 28.82
CA PHE A 481 -24.54 -12.75 28.32
C PHE A 481 -23.23 -13.48 28.60
N ARG A 482 -23.08 -14.11 29.77
CA ARG A 482 -21.91 -14.95 30.10
C ARG A 482 -21.82 -16.14 29.16
N GLU A 483 -22.94 -16.84 28.95
CA GLU A 483 -23.03 -17.95 27.98
C GLU A 483 -22.66 -17.48 26.57
N GLY A 484 -23.18 -16.33 26.13
CA GLY A 484 -22.87 -15.75 24.82
C GLY A 484 -21.37 -15.44 24.63
N ILE A 485 -20.68 -14.93 25.67
CA ILE A 485 -19.24 -14.67 25.63
C ILE A 485 -18.44 -15.97 25.52
N LEU A 486 -18.77 -16.99 26.32
CA LEU A 486 -18.08 -18.29 26.25
C LEU A 486 -18.29 -18.98 24.90
N MET A 487 -19.50 -18.87 24.33
CA MET A 487 -19.77 -19.33 22.98
C MET A 487 -18.95 -18.57 21.94
N LEU A 488 -18.73 -17.27 22.12
CA LEU A 488 -17.94 -16.46 21.17
C LEU A 488 -16.45 -16.83 21.24
N VAL A 489 -15.92 -17.09 22.43
CA VAL A 489 -14.58 -17.68 22.62
C VAL A 489 -14.45 -19.01 21.89
N GLY A 490 -15.44 -19.90 22.06
CA GLY A 490 -15.48 -21.19 21.35
C GLY A 490 -15.55 -21.03 19.83
N PHE A 491 -16.36 -20.10 19.34
CA PHE A 491 -16.47 -19.77 17.92
C PHE A 491 -15.14 -19.27 17.35
N TYR A 492 -14.48 -18.33 18.03
CA TYR A 492 -13.18 -17.82 17.64
C TYR A 492 -12.13 -18.94 17.58
N GLN A 493 -12.03 -19.75 18.64
CA GLN A 493 -11.04 -20.83 18.70
C GLN A 493 -11.29 -21.90 17.64
N GLY A 494 -12.57 -22.21 17.36
CA GLY A 494 -12.97 -23.08 16.26
C GLY A 494 -12.53 -22.53 14.91
N LEU A 495 -12.82 -21.25 14.63
CA LEU A 495 -12.40 -20.59 13.39
C LEU A 495 -10.88 -20.60 13.23
N TYR A 496 -10.14 -20.21 14.27
CA TYR A 496 -8.66 -20.21 14.27
C TYR A 496 -8.10 -21.60 13.93
N ASN A 497 -8.62 -22.66 14.54
CA ASN A 497 -8.16 -24.03 14.29
C ASN A 497 -8.44 -24.50 12.86
N ILE A 498 -9.60 -24.14 12.30
CA ILE A 498 -9.98 -24.45 10.92
C ILE A 498 -9.01 -23.75 9.95
N VAL A 499 -8.78 -22.44 10.15
CA VAL A 499 -7.87 -21.64 9.30
C VAL A 499 -6.43 -22.17 9.39
N LYS A 500 -5.93 -22.41 10.62
CA LYS A 500 -4.58 -22.96 10.84
C LYS A 500 -4.36 -24.28 10.13
N THR A 501 -5.30 -25.21 10.26
CA THR A 501 -5.19 -26.55 9.63
C THR A 501 -5.05 -26.45 8.11
N TYR A 502 -5.76 -25.52 7.47
CA TYR A 502 -5.79 -25.42 6.01
C TYR A 502 -4.69 -24.52 5.43
N TYR A 503 -4.40 -23.38 6.05
CA TYR A 503 -3.43 -22.40 5.55
C TYR A 503 -1.97 -22.73 5.92
N CYS A 504 -1.71 -23.59 6.92
CA CYS A 504 -0.35 -24.06 7.21
C CYS A 504 0.11 -25.21 6.31
N LYS A 505 -0.76 -25.82 5.49
CA LYS A 505 -0.38 -26.89 4.56
C LYS A 505 0.50 -26.35 3.44
N GLU A 506 1.57 -27.07 3.13
CA GLU A 506 2.41 -26.79 1.98
C GLU A 506 1.69 -27.15 0.67
N ARG A 507 2.09 -26.52 -0.44
CA ARG A 507 1.46 -26.72 -1.76
C ARG A 507 1.38 -28.20 -2.16
N HIS A 508 2.44 -28.95 -1.92
CA HIS A 508 2.54 -30.34 -2.36
C HIS A 508 1.67 -31.31 -1.56
N ASP A 509 1.20 -30.88 -0.38
CA ASP A 509 0.30 -31.63 0.51
C ASP A 509 -1.16 -31.13 0.42
N LEU A 510 -1.43 -30.13 -0.44
CA LEU A 510 -2.75 -29.51 -0.56
C LEU A 510 -3.63 -30.32 -1.52
N THR A 511 -4.71 -30.88 -0.99
CA THR A 511 -5.64 -31.74 -1.75
C THR A 511 -7.04 -31.14 -1.81
N GLU A 512 -7.83 -31.52 -2.83
CA GLU A 512 -9.24 -31.12 -2.94
C GLU A 512 -10.04 -31.47 -1.68
N GLU A 513 -9.77 -32.63 -1.09
CA GLU A 513 -10.37 -33.09 0.16
C GLU A 513 -10.09 -32.15 1.34
N ASP A 514 -8.88 -31.57 1.41
CA ASP A 514 -8.54 -30.60 2.46
C ASP A 514 -9.40 -29.33 2.36
N ASN A 515 -9.66 -28.87 1.13
CA ASN A 515 -10.53 -27.71 0.92
C ASN A 515 -11.99 -28.03 1.22
N LEU A 516 -12.46 -29.22 0.86
CA LEU A 516 -13.81 -29.66 1.19
C LEU A 516 -13.98 -29.76 2.72
N ALA A 517 -12.99 -30.32 3.42
CA ALA A 517 -12.97 -30.37 4.89
C ALA A 517 -12.97 -28.96 5.50
N PHE A 518 -12.19 -28.03 4.93
CA PHE A 518 -12.19 -26.63 5.34
C PHE A 518 -13.58 -25.99 5.18
N CYS A 519 -14.20 -26.08 4.00
CA CYS A 519 -15.52 -25.48 3.74
C CYS A 519 -16.62 -26.10 4.62
N ASN A 520 -16.62 -27.43 4.79
CA ASN A 520 -17.56 -28.13 5.67
C ASN A 520 -17.40 -27.68 7.12
N SER A 521 -16.17 -27.58 7.61
CA SER A 521 -15.91 -27.14 8.99
C SER A 521 -16.36 -25.70 9.23
N LEU A 522 -16.20 -24.80 8.24
CA LEU A 522 -16.72 -23.43 8.33
C LEU A 522 -18.25 -23.40 8.36
N ASN A 523 -18.92 -24.23 7.55
CA ASN A 523 -20.37 -24.34 7.53
C ASN A 523 -20.91 -24.92 8.85
N GLU A 524 -20.28 -25.97 9.38
CA GLU A 524 -20.61 -26.55 10.69
C GLU A 524 -20.43 -25.53 11.82
N LEU A 525 -19.34 -24.76 11.80
CA LEU A 525 -19.12 -23.68 12.75
C LEU A 525 -20.23 -22.63 12.68
N HIS A 526 -20.61 -22.21 11.47
CA HIS A 526 -21.71 -21.27 11.26
C HIS A 526 -23.04 -21.84 11.79
N GLN A 527 -23.38 -23.09 11.45
CA GLN A 527 -24.63 -23.73 11.89
C GLN A 527 -24.70 -23.91 13.41
N SER A 528 -23.58 -24.30 14.04
CA SER A 528 -23.50 -24.59 15.47
C SER A 528 -23.62 -23.33 16.32
N TYR A 529 -23.09 -22.20 15.85
CA TYR A 529 -22.99 -20.98 16.66
C TYR A 529 -23.95 -19.87 16.26
N ASN A 530 -24.29 -19.68 14.98
CA ASN A 530 -24.95 -18.45 14.50
C ASN A 530 -26.24 -18.11 15.25
N LEU A 531 -27.23 -19.01 15.24
CA LEU A 531 -28.52 -18.76 15.88
C LEU A 531 -28.38 -18.61 17.40
N ALA A 532 -27.65 -19.52 18.03
CA ALA A 532 -27.49 -19.56 19.48
C ALA A 532 -26.74 -18.33 20.01
N LEU A 533 -25.63 -17.93 19.38
CA LEU A 533 -24.91 -16.69 19.72
C LEU A 533 -25.80 -15.47 19.57
N ARG A 534 -26.54 -15.35 18.46
CA ARG A 534 -27.44 -14.20 18.26
C ARG A 534 -28.51 -14.14 19.32
N GLN A 535 -29.15 -15.26 19.66
CA GLN A 535 -30.15 -15.31 20.74
C GLN A 535 -29.56 -14.88 22.09
N LYS A 536 -28.38 -15.41 22.46
CA LYS A 536 -27.75 -15.10 23.75
C LYS A 536 -27.23 -13.67 23.85
N LEU A 537 -26.76 -13.09 22.74
CA LEU A 537 -26.28 -11.70 22.68
C LEU A 537 -27.41 -10.66 22.49
N PHE A 538 -28.57 -11.08 21.95
CA PHE A 538 -29.70 -10.19 21.64
C PHE A 538 -30.40 -9.66 22.89
N HIS A 539 -30.55 -10.49 23.93
CA HIS A 539 -31.33 -10.13 25.11
C HIS A 539 -30.71 -9.02 25.97
N THR A 540 -29.45 -8.65 25.72
CA THR A 540 -28.70 -7.72 26.58
C THR A 540 -27.98 -6.57 25.85
N SER A 541 -27.95 -6.51 24.50
CA SER A 541 -27.10 -5.53 23.78
C SER A 541 -27.30 -5.42 22.26
N SER A 542 -26.63 -4.44 21.63
CA SER A 542 -26.40 -4.33 20.18
C SER A 542 -25.38 -5.34 19.61
N TYR A 543 -24.77 -6.21 20.43
CA TYR A 543 -23.65 -7.06 19.99
C TYR A 543 -24.08 -8.18 19.02
N ALA A 544 -25.35 -8.61 19.04
CA ALA A 544 -25.88 -9.51 18.02
C ALA A 544 -25.86 -8.88 16.62
N ALA A 545 -26.01 -7.56 16.51
CA ALA A 545 -25.88 -6.83 15.25
C ALA A 545 -24.42 -6.74 14.79
N GLU A 546 -23.47 -6.69 15.73
CA GLU A 546 -22.03 -6.68 15.43
C GLU A 546 -21.50 -8.07 15.03
N PHE A 547 -22.06 -9.14 15.59
CA PHE A 547 -21.74 -10.53 15.20
C PHE A 547 -22.37 -10.92 13.85
N ASN A 548 -23.51 -10.34 13.47
CA ASN A 548 -24.21 -10.71 12.25
C ASN A 548 -23.36 -10.58 10.96
N PRO A 549 -22.58 -9.50 10.73
CA PRO A 549 -21.63 -9.42 9.63
C PRO A 549 -20.60 -10.55 9.59
N ILE A 550 -20.07 -10.96 10.76
CA ILE A 550 -19.11 -12.06 10.90
C ILE A 550 -19.77 -13.38 10.45
N ALA A 551 -20.98 -13.66 10.93
CA ALA A 551 -21.72 -14.87 10.55
C ALA A 551 -22.04 -14.91 9.05
N ILE A 552 -22.46 -13.78 8.46
CA ILE A 552 -22.73 -13.69 7.01
C ILE A 552 -21.45 -13.93 6.20
N GLN A 553 -20.33 -13.32 6.59
CA GLN A 553 -19.06 -13.48 5.90
C GLN A 553 -18.55 -14.92 6.00
N LEU A 554 -18.66 -15.57 7.17
CA LEU A 554 -18.32 -16.98 7.35
C LEU A 554 -19.14 -17.88 6.42
N LYS A 555 -20.47 -17.66 6.35
CA LYS A 555 -21.36 -18.44 5.47
C LYS A 555 -20.95 -18.28 4.01
N HIS A 556 -20.77 -17.05 3.56
CA HIS A 556 -20.37 -16.75 2.18
C HIS A 556 -19.01 -17.39 1.84
N LEU A 557 -18.05 -17.34 2.76
CA LEU A 557 -16.75 -17.97 2.57
C LEU A 557 -16.89 -19.50 2.45
N ALA A 558 -17.69 -20.14 3.31
CA ALA A 558 -17.92 -21.57 3.25
C ALA A 558 -18.56 -22.03 1.93
N GLU A 559 -19.40 -21.18 1.32
CA GLU A 559 -20.08 -21.45 0.05
C GLU A 559 -19.18 -21.19 -1.17
N HIS A 560 -18.37 -20.13 -1.15
CA HIS A 560 -17.62 -19.68 -2.33
C HIS A 560 -16.18 -20.18 -2.40
N ALA A 561 -15.57 -20.61 -1.28
CA ALA A 561 -14.21 -21.12 -1.28
C ALA A 561 -14.09 -22.59 -1.72
N ASN A 562 -15.19 -23.25 -2.10
CA ASN A 562 -15.22 -24.66 -2.50
C ASN A 562 -14.53 -24.88 -3.85
N PHE A 563 -13.27 -25.32 -3.78
CA PHE A 563 -12.39 -25.53 -4.92
C PHE A 563 -12.84 -26.69 -5.81
N GLN A 564 -13.30 -27.79 -5.21
CA GLN A 564 -13.75 -28.95 -5.98
C GLN A 564 -14.99 -28.61 -6.82
N LEU A 565 -15.94 -27.86 -6.24
CA LEU A 565 -17.11 -27.36 -6.97
C LEU A 565 -16.67 -26.42 -8.11
N HIS A 566 -15.70 -25.55 -7.85
CA HIS A 566 -15.13 -24.66 -8.86
C HIS A 566 -14.56 -25.42 -10.08
N LEU A 567 -13.82 -26.50 -9.86
CA LEU A 567 -13.23 -27.28 -10.96
C LEU A 567 -14.28 -27.90 -11.91
N ILE A 568 -15.44 -28.31 -11.38
CA ILE A 568 -16.49 -28.99 -12.14
C ILE A 568 -17.57 -28.07 -12.72
N THR A 569 -17.53 -26.77 -12.40
CA THR A 569 -18.54 -25.79 -12.86
C THR A 569 -18.11 -25.06 -14.14
N THR A 570 -19.07 -24.40 -14.78
CA THR A 570 -18.86 -23.54 -15.96
C THR A 570 -19.10 -22.07 -15.58
N ASP A 571 -18.54 -21.14 -16.36
CA ASP A 571 -18.74 -19.71 -16.16
C ASP A 571 -20.23 -19.32 -16.16
N GLU A 572 -21.05 -19.97 -17.00
CA GLU A 572 -22.50 -19.77 -17.06
C GLU A 572 -23.19 -20.20 -15.77
N MET A 573 -22.85 -21.38 -15.24
CA MET A 573 -23.43 -21.90 -13.99
C MET A 573 -23.08 -21.00 -12.79
N MET A 574 -21.88 -20.41 -12.78
CA MET A 574 -21.45 -19.48 -11.72
C MET A 574 -22.13 -18.11 -11.83
N LYS A 575 -22.43 -17.63 -13.04
CA LYS A 575 -23.21 -16.39 -13.23
C LYS A 575 -24.64 -16.52 -12.70
N ASP A 576 -25.25 -17.70 -12.85
CA ASP A 576 -26.62 -17.95 -12.37
C ASP A 576 -26.68 -18.11 -10.84
N SER A 577 -25.64 -18.63 -10.19
CA SER A 577 -25.55 -18.68 -8.72
C SER A 577 -25.39 -17.28 -8.11
N ILE A 578 -24.59 -16.41 -8.71
CA ILE A 578 -24.35 -15.03 -8.24
C ILE A 578 -25.62 -14.16 -8.33
N ARG A 579 -26.48 -14.37 -9.34
CA ARG A 579 -27.77 -13.65 -9.47
C ARG A 579 -28.79 -14.00 -8.37
N SER A 580 -28.58 -15.09 -7.63
CA SER A 580 -29.47 -15.54 -6.55
C SER A 580 -29.11 -14.96 -5.17
N THR A 581 -27.94 -14.32 -5.05
CA THR A 581 -27.47 -13.66 -3.83
C THR A 581 -27.73 -12.16 -3.96
N ALA A 582 -28.69 -11.63 -3.18
CA ALA A 582 -29.05 -10.21 -3.19
C ALA A 582 -27.81 -9.32 -3.09
N GLU A 583 -27.69 -8.34 -3.99
CA GLU A 583 -26.71 -7.27 -3.91
C GLU A 583 -26.78 -6.67 -2.49
N LYS A 584 -25.64 -6.65 -1.80
CA LYS A 584 -25.52 -6.06 -0.49
C LYS A 584 -25.81 -4.57 -0.66
N GLU A 585 -26.98 -4.12 -0.20
CA GLU A 585 -27.38 -2.72 -0.28
C GLU A 585 -26.35 -1.89 0.51
N LEU A 586 -25.46 -1.24 -0.24
CA LEU A 586 -24.34 -0.50 0.31
C LEU A 586 -24.91 0.81 0.85
N LEU A 587 -24.79 1.02 2.17
CA LEU A 587 -25.31 2.25 2.79
C LEU A 587 -24.71 3.49 2.10
N PRO A 588 -25.48 4.55 1.85
CA PRO A 588 -24.96 5.80 1.28
C PRO A 588 -23.78 6.32 2.09
N HIS A 589 -22.81 6.98 1.44
CA HIS A 589 -21.65 7.55 2.12
C HIS A 589 -22.03 8.57 3.19
N THR A 590 -23.17 9.23 3.04
CA THR A 590 -23.72 10.20 3.99
C THR A 590 -24.45 9.55 5.18
N HIS A 591 -24.55 8.22 5.25
CA HIS A 591 -25.19 7.52 6.36
C HIS A 591 -24.37 7.66 7.65
N GLU A 592 -25.04 7.87 8.80
CA GLU A 592 -24.39 8.17 10.09
C GLU A 592 -23.35 7.11 10.51
N GLU A 593 -23.70 5.82 10.41
CA GLU A 593 -22.76 4.71 10.68
C GLU A 593 -21.53 4.70 9.76
N VAL A 594 -21.69 5.12 8.50
CA VAL A 594 -20.58 5.21 7.55
C VAL A 594 -19.66 6.36 7.92
N ILE A 595 -20.22 7.51 8.29
CA ILE A 595 -19.48 8.68 8.77
C ILE A 595 -18.72 8.36 10.07
N LYS A 596 -19.35 7.63 10.99
CA LYS A 596 -18.71 7.18 12.23
C LYS A 596 -17.50 6.27 11.95
N LYS A 597 -17.67 5.27 11.09
CA LYS A 597 -16.57 4.39 10.66
C LYS A 597 -15.47 5.15 9.93
N TYR A 598 -15.84 6.13 9.11
CA TYR A 598 -14.90 7.04 8.46
C TYR A 598 -14.03 7.79 9.46
N ASN A 599 -14.63 8.39 10.49
CA ASN A 599 -13.85 9.13 11.50
C ASN A 599 -12.90 8.19 12.26
N ILE A 600 -13.37 7.01 12.68
CA ILE A 600 -12.52 6.02 13.34
C ILE A 600 -11.33 5.67 12.44
N ALA A 601 -11.59 5.29 11.19
CA ALA A 601 -10.58 4.93 10.20
C ALA A 601 -9.57 6.05 9.95
N LEU A 602 -10.02 7.31 9.84
CA LEU A 602 -9.16 8.47 9.59
C LEU A 602 -8.12 8.67 10.70
N PHE A 603 -8.57 8.61 11.96
CA PHE A 603 -7.66 8.80 13.09
C PHE A 603 -6.82 7.55 13.36
N ASP A 604 -7.34 6.34 13.17
CA ASP A 604 -6.56 5.11 13.30
C ASP A 604 -5.44 5.06 12.25
N TRP A 605 -5.75 5.39 11.00
CA TRP A 605 -4.76 5.54 9.93
C TRP A 605 -3.70 6.59 10.28
N ALA A 606 -4.10 7.75 10.78
CA ALA A 606 -3.16 8.78 11.20
C ALA A 606 -2.24 8.30 12.33
N ASN A 607 -2.71 7.42 13.23
CA ASN A 607 -1.89 6.80 14.27
C ASN A 607 -0.85 5.81 13.71
N THR A 608 -1.17 5.10 12.62
CA THR A 608 -0.25 4.12 12.01
C THR A 608 0.87 4.75 11.18
N ILE A 609 0.73 6.02 10.80
CA ILE A 609 1.72 6.72 9.98
C ILE A 609 2.82 7.34 10.86
N LYS A 610 4.05 7.30 10.38
CA LYS A 610 5.18 7.99 11.03
C LYS A 610 4.91 9.50 11.11
N PRO A 611 5.23 10.17 12.23
CA PRO A 611 5.01 11.61 12.38
C PRO A 611 5.59 12.47 11.23
N GLU A 612 6.73 12.09 10.66
CA GLU A 612 7.36 12.76 9.52
C GLU A 612 6.49 12.72 8.27
N GLU A 613 5.90 11.56 7.99
CA GLU A 613 5.12 11.30 6.78
C GLU A 613 3.76 12.00 6.85
N LEU A 614 3.08 11.94 8.00
CA LEU A 614 1.85 12.70 8.21
C LEU A 614 2.10 14.22 8.07
N ALA A 615 3.22 14.71 8.60
CA ALA A 615 3.61 16.11 8.47
C ALA A 615 3.87 16.51 7.00
N LEU A 616 4.48 15.62 6.22
CA LEU A 616 4.70 15.80 4.78
C LEU A 616 3.36 15.95 4.05
N TYR A 617 2.41 15.02 4.23
CA TYR A 617 1.10 15.07 3.58
C TYR A 617 0.34 16.37 3.91
N ILE A 618 0.29 16.75 5.19
CA ILE A 618 -0.40 17.97 5.62
C ILE A 618 0.28 19.22 5.05
N THR A 619 1.62 19.26 5.03
CA THR A 619 2.39 20.38 4.48
C THR A 619 2.18 20.51 2.98
N GLU A 620 2.18 19.40 2.24
CA GLU A 620 1.92 19.37 0.81
C GLU A 620 0.50 19.85 0.48
N ILE A 621 -0.49 19.44 1.26
CA ILE A 621 -1.87 19.91 1.10
C ILE A 621 -1.95 21.42 1.35
N ILE A 622 -1.27 21.89 2.40
CA ILE A 622 -1.19 23.32 2.70
C ILE A 622 -0.58 24.06 1.51
N ASP A 623 0.56 23.63 1.00
CA ASP A 623 1.30 24.36 -0.02
C ASP A 623 0.65 24.32 -1.39
N ARG A 624 -0.01 23.22 -1.76
CA ARG A 624 -0.65 23.08 -3.06
C ARG A 624 -2.05 23.65 -3.13
N TYR A 625 -2.83 23.56 -2.05
CA TYR A 625 -4.27 23.83 -2.09
C TYR A 625 -4.71 24.96 -1.15
N TYR A 626 -3.99 25.19 -0.05
CA TYR A 626 -4.36 26.18 0.96
C TYR A 626 -3.58 27.50 0.85
N THR A 627 -2.28 27.51 0.56
CA THR A 627 -1.50 28.74 0.55
C THR A 627 -1.88 29.62 -0.65
N PRO A 628 -2.24 30.90 -0.45
CA PRO A 628 -2.59 31.84 -1.53
C PRO A 628 -1.35 32.17 -2.38
N THR A 629 -1.56 32.50 -3.65
CA THR A 629 -0.49 32.96 -4.56
C THR A 629 0.06 34.36 -4.19
N LEU A 630 -0.66 35.11 -3.36
CA LEU A 630 -0.28 36.44 -2.82
C LEU A 630 -0.63 36.52 -1.33
N GLU A 631 0.39 36.49 -0.46
CA GLU A 631 0.22 36.43 1.01
C GLU A 631 -0.48 37.67 1.61
N SER A 632 -0.29 38.85 1.01
CA SER A 632 -0.78 40.14 1.54
C SER A 632 -2.30 40.37 1.43
N LEU A 633 -3.02 39.51 0.69
CA LEU A 633 -4.46 39.64 0.42
C LEU A 633 -5.31 38.47 0.94
N SER A 634 -4.71 37.54 1.70
CA SER A 634 -5.37 36.29 2.06
C SER A 634 -5.77 36.21 3.53
N TYR A 635 -7.01 35.75 3.75
CA TYR A 635 -7.54 35.40 5.08
C TYR A 635 -7.07 34.02 5.59
N ARG A 636 -6.18 33.33 4.85
CA ARG A 636 -5.72 31.95 5.12
C ARG A 636 -4.51 31.92 6.06
N HIS A 637 -4.72 32.29 7.32
CA HIS A 637 -3.65 32.48 8.31
C HIS A 637 -3.14 31.22 9.02
N ARG A 638 -3.71 30.05 8.73
CA ARG A 638 -3.39 28.78 9.44
C ARG A 638 -2.16 28.03 8.91
N SER A 639 -1.57 28.47 7.80
CA SER A 639 -0.44 27.77 7.16
C SER A 639 0.79 27.73 8.09
N GLY A 640 1.27 28.89 8.56
CA GLY A 640 2.39 29.00 9.50
C GLY A 640 2.16 28.25 10.83
N PRO A 641 1.09 28.58 11.59
CA PRO A 641 0.69 27.88 12.81
C PRO A 641 0.74 26.35 12.74
N VAL A 642 0.14 25.77 11.70
CA VAL A 642 0.06 24.31 11.56
C VAL A 642 1.43 23.71 11.25
N LYS A 643 2.24 24.35 10.40
CA LYS A 643 3.60 23.87 10.09
C LYS A 643 4.53 23.96 11.30
N GLU A 644 4.44 25.04 12.08
CA GLU A 644 5.20 25.20 13.33
C GLU A 644 4.81 24.12 14.35
N PHE A 645 3.51 23.87 14.51
CA PHE A 645 3.01 22.80 15.37
C PHE A 645 3.50 21.42 14.91
N LEU A 646 3.43 21.12 13.61
CA LEU A 646 3.90 19.84 13.07
C LEU A 646 5.39 19.62 13.38
N ALA A 647 6.23 20.64 13.22
CA ALA A 647 7.66 20.56 13.54
C ALA A 647 7.91 20.38 15.05
N ALA A 648 7.11 21.02 15.91
CA ALA A 648 7.26 20.95 17.36
C ALA A 648 6.68 19.67 18.00
N SER A 649 5.82 18.94 17.29
CA SER A 649 5.05 17.79 17.81
C SER A 649 5.52 16.43 17.28
N MET A 650 6.75 16.31 16.80
CA MET A 650 7.30 15.09 16.18
C MET A 650 7.32 13.86 17.10
N ASN A 651 7.23 14.07 18.42
CA ASN A 651 7.17 13.01 19.42
C ASN A 651 5.73 12.62 19.84
N GLN A 652 4.71 13.17 19.18
CA GLN A 652 3.30 12.86 19.43
C GLN A 652 2.77 11.86 18.39
N SER A 653 1.77 11.06 18.78
CA SER A 653 1.06 10.16 17.87
C SER A 653 0.35 10.95 16.76
N GLY A 654 0.29 10.37 15.56
CA GLY A 654 -0.25 11.07 14.39
C GLY A 654 -1.73 11.40 14.49
N ASP A 655 -2.51 10.56 15.18
CA ASP A 655 -3.93 10.80 15.46
C ASP A 655 -4.17 12.03 16.33
N ASN A 656 -3.41 12.19 17.42
CA ASN A 656 -3.52 13.34 18.32
C ASN A 656 -3.03 14.63 17.63
N ARG A 657 -2.02 14.53 16.76
CA ARG A 657 -1.56 15.66 15.92
C ARG A 657 -2.64 16.09 14.93
N LEU A 658 -3.27 15.14 14.24
CA LEU A 658 -4.38 15.43 13.33
C LEU A 658 -5.59 16.00 14.09
N ALA A 659 -5.90 15.47 15.27
CA ALA A 659 -7.01 15.94 16.11
C ALA A 659 -6.80 17.40 16.55
N TYR A 660 -5.59 17.77 17.00
CA TYR A 660 -5.25 19.16 17.32
C TYR A 660 -5.38 20.08 16.09
N ILE A 661 -4.87 19.64 14.94
CA ILE A 661 -4.94 20.44 13.70
C ILE A 661 -6.39 20.65 13.27
N LEU A 662 -7.24 19.62 13.31
CA LEU A 662 -8.65 19.78 12.97
C LEU A 662 -9.38 20.67 13.99
N SER A 663 -9.08 20.53 15.28
CA SER A 663 -9.73 21.26 16.37
C SER A 663 -9.33 22.73 16.50
N SER A 664 -8.12 23.10 16.09
CA SER A 664 -7.60 24.49 16.16
C SER A 664 -8.20 25.43 15.11
N GLY A 665 -9.07 24.93 14.23
CA GLY A 665 -9.83 25.76 13.29
C GLY A 665 -10.89 26.62 13.99
N ARG A 666 -10.98 27.90 13.63
CA ARG A 666 -12.04 28.80 14.14
C ARG A 666 -13.45 28.36 13.75
N GLU A 667 -13.58 27.71 12.60
CA GLU A 667 -14.84 27.17 12.08
C GLU A 667 -14.72 25.66 11.92
N GLU A 668 -15.78 24.93 12.28
CA GLU A 668 -15.85 23.47 12.14
C GLU A 668 -15.69 23.01 10.68
N THR A 669 -16.01 23.88 9.72
CA THR A 669 -15.83 23.63 8.28
C THR A 669 -14.88 24.64 7.63
N GLY A 670 -13.85 25.07 8.37
CA GLY A 670 -12.85 26.01 7.86
C GLY A 670 -12.11 25.47 6.62
N ALA A 671 -11.64 26.37 5.75
CA ALA A 671 -11.06 26.01 4.45
C ALA A 671 -9.89 25.01 4.53
N LEU A 672 -8.98 25.16 5.51
CA LEU A 672 -7.90 24.20 5.71
C LEU A 672 -8.43 22.81 6.07
N ASN A 673 -9.38 22.71 7.01
CA ASN A 673 -9.95 21.43 7.42
C ASN A 673 -10.66 20.73 6.24
N LYS A 674 -11.36 21.49 5.39
CA LYS A 674 -11.97 20.96 4.16
C LYS A 674 -10.93 20.35 3.23
N TYR A 675 -9.83 21.06 2.97
CA TYR A 675 -8.76 20.53 2.11
C TYR A 675 -8.06 19.33 2.74
N LEU A 676 -7.82 19.33 4.06
CA LEU A 676 -7.26 18.18 4.74
C LEU A 676 -8.16 16.95 4.58
N ILE A 677 -9.47 17.09 4.82
CA ILE A 677 -10.42 16.00 4.63
C ILE A 677 -10.50 15.55 3.17
N GLN A 678 -10.53 16.50 2.23
CA GLN A 678 -10.58 16.21 0.80
C GLN A 678 -9.37 15.41 0.30
N TYR A 679 -8.16 15.77 0.74
CA TYR A 679 -6.93 15.22 0.18
C TYR A 679 -6.29 14.12 1.03
N LEU A 680 -6.54 14.07 2.35
CA LEU A 680 -6.12 12.95 3.17
C LEU A 680 -7.03 11.74 2.98
N THR A 681 -8.33 11.92 2.71
CA THR A 681 -9.27 10.79 2.54
C THR A 681 -8.83 9.83 1.41
N PRO A 682 -8.48 10.28 0.20
CA PRO A 682 -7.97 9.39 -0.84
C PRO A 682 -6.66 8.69 -0.49
N ILE A 683 -5.80 9.31 0.33
CA ILE A 683 -4.53 8.72 0.79
C ILE A 683 -4.81 7.64 1.84
N MET A 684 -5.69 7.94 2.81
CA MET A 684 -6.15 7.01 3.83
C MET A 684 -6.78 5.75 3.23
N LEU A 685 -7.62 5.90 2.20
CA LEU A 685 -8.29 4.77 1.56
C LEU A 685 -7.34 3.84 0.76
N GLN A 686 -6.07 4.24 0.57
CA GLN A 686 -5.03 3.39 -0.02
C GLN A 686 -4.30 2.54 1.02
N ALA A 687 -4.46 2.83 2.32
CA ALA A 687 -3.83 2.07 3.39
C ALA A 687 -4.69 0.83 3.75
N PRO A 688 -4.15 -0.39 3.67
CA PRO A 688 -4.79 -1.57 4.25
C PRO A 688 -4.82 -1.43 5.79
N PRO A 689 -5.87 -1.94 6.50
CA PRO A 689 -6.95 -2.82 6.04
C PRO A 689 -8.29 -2.09 5.76
N LEU A 690 -8.29 -0.81 5.38
CA LEU A 690 -9.49 0.04 5.51
C LEU A 690 -10.18 0.43 4.17
N PRO A 691 -10.74 -0.50 3.37
CA PRO A 691 -11.70 -0.10 2.36
C PRO A 691 -13.02 0.25 3.07
N LEU A 692 -13.36 1.54 3.14
CA LEU A 692 -14.71 2.02 3.47
C LEU A 692 -15.48 2.13 2.15
N PRO A 693 -16.24 1.09 1.72
CA PRO A 693 -16.67 0.99 0.33
C PRO A 693 -17.56 2.17 -0.07
N SER A 694 -18.48 2.59 0.82
CA SER A 694 -19.35 3.75 0.56
C SER A 694 -18.55 5.04 0.34
N ILE A 695 -17.51 5.29 1.14
CA ILE A 695 -16.66 6.48 1.02
C ILE A 695 -15.78 6.41 -0.22
N SER A 696 -15.16 5.24 -0.47
CA SER A 696 -14.38 4.98 -1.68
C SER A 696 -15.19 5.25 -2.94
N ASN A 697 -16.46 4.83 -2.96
CA ASN A 697 -17.34 4.99 -4.11
C ASN A 697 -17.70 6.47 -4.30
N ALA A 698 -17.98 7.17 -3.20
CA ALA A 698 -18.26 8.60 -3.26
C ALA A 698 -17.06 9.43 -3.74
N VAL A 699 -15.84 9.10 -3.30
CA VAL A 699 -14.61 9.76 -3.76
C VAL A 699 -14.38 9.48 -5.25
N ARG A 700 -14.57 8.23 -5.68
CA ARG A 700 -14.40 7.81 -7.09
C ARG A 700 -15.42 8.43 -8.04
N ASN A 701 -16.66 8.61 -7.59
CA ASN A 701 -17.74 9.20 -8.39
C ASN A 701 -17.77 10.73 -8.31
N GLY A 702 -16.85 11.36 -7.56
CA GLY A 702 -16.83 12.80 -7.32
C GLY A 702 -18.00 13.31 -6.45
N THR A 703 -18.85 12.40 -5.94
CA THR A 703 -19.97 12.78 -5.08
C THR A 703 -19.52 13.13 -3.66
N PHE A 704 -18.36 12.64 -3.22
CA PHE A 704 -17.78 13.00 -1.93
C PHE A 704 -17.44 14.48 -1.84
N ASP A 705 -17.02 15.11 -2.95
CA ASP A 705 -16.67 16.54 -2.98
C ASP A 705 -17.85 17.44 -2.58
N ASN A 706 -19.08 17.01 -2.91
CA ASN A 706 -20.30 17.72 -2.52
C ASN A 706 -20.54 17.66 -1.01
N ASP A 707 -20.06 16.60 -0.36
CA ASP A 707 -20.31 16.30 1.05
C ASP A 707 -19.10 16.55 1.95
N ILE A 708 -17.99 17.07 1.43
CA ILE A 708 -16.81 17.47 2.23
C ILE A 708 -17.19 18.28 3.49
N PRO A 709 -18.12 19.27 3.44
CA PRO A 709 -18.50 19.99 4.65
C PRO A 709 -19.08 19.09 5.75
N LEU A 710 -19.85 18.05 5.38
CA LEU A 710 -20.42 17.08 6.31
C LEU A 710 -19.33 16.27 7.00
N PHE A 711 -18.41 15.70 6.21
CA PHE A 711 -17.28 14.91 6.74
C PHE A 711 -16.31 15.76 7.54
N THR A 712 -16.07 17.00 7.13
CA THR A 712 -15.21 17.93 7.87
C THR A 712 -15.78 18.24 9.23
N LYS A 713 -17.08 18.56 9.30
CA LYS A 713 -17.75 18.81 10.58
C LYS A 713 -17.71 17.57 11.48
N ALA A 714 -17.99 16.40 10.91
CA ALA A 714 -17.97 15.15 11.66
C ALA A 714 -16.58 14.82 12.22
N ALA A 715 -15.52 14.96 11.42
CA ALA A 715 -14.14 14.72 11.84
C ALA A 715 -13.66 15.73 12.88
N VAL A 716 -14.03 17.02 12.76
CA VAL A 716 -13.71 18.04 13.77
C VAL A 716 -14.43 17.77 15.09
N ASN A 717 -15.70 17.37 15.04
CA ASN A 717 -16.43 16.99 16.26
C ASN A 717 -15.81 15.75 16.92
N PHE A 718 -15.46 14.75 16.10
CA PHE A 718 -14.76 13.58 16.59
C PHE A 718 -13.43 13.95 17.26
N ALA A 719 -12.64 14.84 16.66
CA ALA A 719 -11.39 15.35 17.26
C ALA A 719 -11.60 16.09 18.59
N LYS A 720 -12.70 16.83 18.75
CA LYS A 720 -12.97 17.66 19.94
C LYS A 720 -13.54 16.90 21.13
N PHE A 721 -14.17 15.75 20.90
CA PHE A 721 -14.97 15.08 21.92
C PHE A 721 -14.61 13.61 22.13
N GLU A 722 -13.80 12.99 21.26
CA GLU A 722 -13.38 11.61 21.47
C GLU A 722 -12.33 11.53 22.58
N THR A 723 -12.62 10.71 23.57
CA THR A 723 -11.89 10.57 24.84
C THR A 723 -10.43 10.13 24.71
N ARG A 724 -10.05 9.59 23.55
CA ARG A 724 -8.65 9.21 23.26
C ARG A 724 -7.72 10.39 23.03
N PHE A 725 -8.24 11.59 22.73
CA PHE A 725 -7.44 12.76 22.44
C PHE A 725 -7.24 13.64 23.67
N ILE A 726 -6.03 14.20 23.81
CA ILE A 726 -5.71 15.14 24.88
C ILE A 726 -4.93 16.31 24.28
N HIS A 727 -5.61 17.43 24.07
CA HIS A 727 -5.03 18.66 23.52
C HIS A 727 -5.78 19.93 23.97
N LEU A 728 -5.23 21.12 23.69
CA LEU A 728 -5.71 22.45 24.15
C LEU A 728 -7.08 22.91 23.61
N TYR A 729 -7.78 22.05 22.87
CA TYR A 729 -9.11 22.29 22.31
C TYR A 729 -10.09 21.16 22.67
N HIS A 730 -9.64 20.18 23.47
CA HIS A 730 -10.43 19.07 23.98
C HIS A 730 -10.81 19.37 25.45
N PRO A 731 -12.06 19.12 25.89
CA PRO A 731 -12.50 19.42 27.26
C PRO A 731 -11.56 18.87 28.34
N ASP A 732 -11.16 17.60 28.24
CA ASP A 732 -10.26 16.97 29.21
C ASP A 732 -8.85 17.58 29.19
N GLY A 733 -8.38 18.04 28.01
CA GLY A 733 -7.11 18.74 27.89
C GLY A 733 -7.15 20.12 28.56
N ILE A 734 -8.25 20.86 28.41
CA ILE A 734 -8.45 22.15 29.07
C ILE A 734 -8.56 21.95 30.60
N GLY A 735 -9.32 20.94 31.04
CA GLY A 735 -9.41 20.57 32.45
C GLY A 735 -8.04 20.25 33.05
N LEU A 736 -7.24 19.44 32.35
CA LEU A 736 -5.87 19.08 32.76
C LEU A 736 -4.91 20.28 32.77
N PHE A 737 -5.06 21.21 31.81
CA PHE A 737 -4.29 22.45 31.79
C PHE A 737 -4.54 23.29 33.04
N TYR A 738 -5.81 23.49 33.41
CA TYR A 738 -6.18 24.29 34.57
C TYR A 738 -5.85 23.62 35.90
N SER A 739 -6.11 22.32 36.05
CA SER A 739 -5.75 21.60 37.28
C SER A 739 -4.25 21.66 37.53
N THR A 740 -3.44 21.49 36.49
CA THR A 740 -1.98 21.60 36.58
C THR A 740 -1.54 23.01 36.97
N LEU A 741 -2.19 24.05 36.43
CA LEU A 741 -1.92 25.43 36.80
C LEU A 741 -2.18 25.68 38.28
N TYR A 742 -3.36 25.26 38.79
CA TYR A 742 -3.71 25.44 40.20
C TYR A 742 -2.83 24.63 41.15
N ASP A 743 -2.52 23.37 40.80
CA ASP A 743 -1.61 22.53 41.57
C ASP A 743 -0.20 23.12 41.67
N TRP A 744 0.27 23.80 40.62
CA TRP A 744 1.53 24.52 40.64
C TRP A 744 1.44 25.78 41.51
N VAL A 745 0.37 26.57 41.36
CA VAL A 745 0.14 27.79 42.17
C VAL A 745 0.14 27.48 43.67
N ASP A 746 -0.52 26.40 44.10
CA ASP A 746 -0.59 26.00 45.50
C ASP A 746 0.77 25.59 46.09
N LYS A 747 1.73 25.21 45.25
CA LYS A 747 3.09 24.82 45.68
C LYS A 747 4.07 25.99 45.70
N LEU A 748 3.66 27.20 45.30
CA LEU A 748 4.54 28.37 45.28
C LEU A 748 4.82 28.87 46.72
N PRO A 749 6.08 29.25 47.03
CA PRO A 749 6.39 30.02 48.22
C PRO A 749 5.62 31.35 48.28
N ASP A 750 5.23 31.79 49.48
CA ASP A 750 4.42 32.99 49.70
C ASP A 750 5.04 34.26 49.08
N ASP A 751 6.35 34.44 49.20
CA ASP A 751 7.07 35.60 48.64
C ASP A 751 6.99 35.62 47.11
N ARG A 752 7.16 34.45 46.48
CA ARG A 752 7.09 34.29 45.04
C ARG A 752 5.66 34.49 44.53
N PHE A 753 4.67 33.88 45.18
CA PHE A 753 3.26 34.05 44.82
C PHE A 753 2.82 35.51 44.91
N ASN A 754 3.12 36.17 46.03
CA ASN A 754 2.78 37.58 46.24
C ASN A 754 3.46 38.50 45.23
N ASN A 755 4.70 38.21 44.82
CA ASN A 755 5.36 38.99 43.77
C ASN A 755 4.65 38.85 42.42
N ILE A 756 4.24 37.63 42.03
CA ILE A 756 3.50 37.39 40.77
C ILE A 756 2.19 38.18 40.76
N VAL A 757 1.43 38.14 41.87
CA VAL A 757 0.18 38.88 42.00
C VAL A 757 0.41 40.40 41.98
N GLU A 758 1.41 40.90 42.69
CA GLU A 758 1.72 42.33 42.73
C GLU A 758 2.18 42.86 41.36
N GLU A 759 2.96 42.08 40.61
CA GLU A 759 3.33 42.40 39.22
C GLU A 759 2.10 42.41 38.30
N ALA A 760 1.20 41.43 38.42
CA ALA A 760 -0.04 41.40 37.66
C ALA A 760 -0.93 42.62 37.97
N ILE A 761 -1.01 43.05 39.24
CA ILE A 761 -1.74 44.26 39.62
C ILE A 761 -1.09 45.51 39.00
N LYS A 762 0.25 45.60 38.98
CA LYS A 762 0.96 46.72 38.33
C LYS A 762 0.69 46.78 36.84
N ASP A 763 0.73 45.65 36.15
CA ASP A 763 0.42 45.56 34.71
C ASP A 763 -1.04 45.96 34.43
N TYR A 764 -1.97 45.50 35.28
CA TYR A 764 -3.37 45.89 35.24
C TYR A 764 -3.56 47.40 35.40
N GLU A 765 -2.94 48.01 36.42
CA GLU A 765 -3.08 49.43 36.71
C GLU A 765 -2.41 50.33 35.66
N ALA A 766 -1.30 49.89 35.08
CA ALA A 766 -0.64 50.59 33.98
C ALA A 766 -1.50 50.64 32.71
N GLY A 767 -2.37 49.65 32.50
CA GLY A 767 -3.31 49.58 31.38
C GLY A 767 -4.58 50.43 31.53
N LEU A 768 -4.83 51.03 32.70
CA LEU A 768 -6.00 51.89 32.93
C LEU A 768 -5.73 53.31 32.39
N SER A 769 -6.41 53.71 31.32
CA SER A 769 -6.31 55.08 30.79
C SER A 769 -6.84 56.12 31.80
N ARG A 770 -6.29 57.35 31.77
CA ARG A 770 -6.73 58.46 32.66
C ARG A 770 -8.23 58.82 32.56
N PHE A 771 -8.92 58.39 31.49
CA PHE A 771 -10.35 58.60 31.28
C PHE A 771 -11.25 57.44 31.80
N ASN A 772 -10.70 56.24 32.04
CA ASN A 772 -11.43 55.09 32.62
C ASN A 772 -11.47 55.09 34.15
N PHE A 773 -10.85 56.08 34.80
CA PHE A 773 -10.75 56.17 36.27
C PHE A 773 -12.08 56.53 36.96
N TRP A 774 -13.11 56.92 36.20
CA TRP A 774 -14.40 57.39 36.74
C TRP A 774 -15.51 56.33 36.75
N GLY A 775 -15.27 55.13 36.22
CA GLY A 775 -16.32 54.11 36.03
C GLY A 775 -16.24 52.86 36.92
N SER A 776 -15.04 52.41 37.35
CA SER A 776 -14.88 51.16 38.12
C SER A 776 -13.78 51.28 39.18
N PRO A 777 -14.01 50.82 40.43
CA PRO A 777 -13.00 50.86 41.48
C PRO A 777 -11.81 49.92 41.15
N PRO A 778 -10.56 50.29 41.50
CA PRO A 778 -9.39 49.42 41.30
C PRO A 778 -9.53 48.10 42.06
N ARG A 779 -9.43 46.96 41.36
CA ARG A 779 -9.52 45.61 41.96
C ARG A 779 -8.35 45.24 42.88
N ARG A 780 -7.35 46.11 43.06
CA ARG A 780 -6.20 45.88 43.95
C ARG A 780 -6.61 45.46 45.36
N LYS A 781 -7.54 46.18 45.98
CA LYS A 781 -7.99 45.88 47.36
C LYS A 781 -8.73 44.55 47.45
N GLU A 782 -9.52 44.24 46.43
CA GLU A 782 -10.25 42.98 46.29
C GLU A 782 -9.26 41.79 46.18
N VAL A 783 -8.35 41.84 45.21
CA VAL A 783 -7.37 40.77 44.95
C VAL A 783 -6.43 40.55 46.14
N LYS A 784 -5.89 41.63 46.72
CA LYS A 784 -5.05 41.50 47.93
C LYS A 784 -5.81 40.89 49.10
N GLY A 785 -7.08 41.29 49.28
CA GLY A 785 -7.95 40.70 50.29
C GLY A 785 -8.19 39.20 50.10
N TYR A 786 -8.17 38.69 48.86
CA TYR A 786 -8.23 37.24 48.61
C TYR A 786 -6.92 36.53 48.99
N CYS A 787 -5.76 37.10 48.64
CA CYS A 787 -4.45 36.54 48.98
C CYS A 787 -4.19 36.46 50.49
N GLU A 788 -4.76 37.40 51.26
CA GLU A 788 -4.68 37.43 52.73
C GLU A 788 -5.57 36.36 53.38
N LYS A 789 -6.77 36.10 52.82
CA LYS A 789 -7.79 35.23 53.43
C LYS A 789 -7.75 33.77 53.01
N TYR A 790 -7.20 33.46 51.84
CA TYR A 790 -7.29 32.13 51.23
C TYR A 790 -5.91 31.60 50.78
N GLY A 791 -5.84 30.28 50.56
CA GLY A 791 -4.69 29.64 49.89
C GLY A 791 -4.48 30.16 48.46
N HIS A 792 -3.30 29.92 47.89
CA HIS A 792 -2.86 30.53 46.64
C HIS A 792 -3.80 30.24 45.46
N ALA A 793 -4.15 28.98 45.21
CA ALA A 793 -5.05 28.60 44.11
C ALA A 793 -6.44 29.22 44.28
N LYS A 794 -6.99 29.21 45.50
CA LYS A 794 -8.30 29.81 45.80
C LYS A 794 -8.31 31.33 45.63
N ALA A 795 -7.23 32.01 46.01
CA ALA A 795 -7.09 33.45 45.79
C ALA A 795 -7.07 33.80 44.28
N VAL A 796 -6.37 32.99 43.47
CA VAL A 796 -6.36 33.12 42.00
C VAL A 796 -7.75 32.83 41.41
N ALA A 797 -8.40 31.74 41.83
CA ALA A 797 -9.73 31.34 41.38
C ALA A 797 -10.80 32.41 41.67
N LEU A 798 -10.83 32.96 42.89
CA LEU A 798 -11.74 34.05 43.26
C LEU A 798 -11.45 35.33 42.47
N THR A 799 -10.19 35.60 42.18
CA THR A 799 -9.80 36.73 41.32
C THR A 799 -10.39 36.58 39.92
N PHE A 800 -10.34 35.37 39.35
CA PHE A 800 -10.91 35.09 38.03
C PHE A 800 -12.45 35.12 38.01
N ILE A 801 -13.11 34.47 38.97
CA ILE A 801 -14.59 34.40 39.06
C ILE A 801 -15.21 35.80 39.20
N ASN A 802 -14.67 36.63 40.11
CA ASN A 802 -15.26 37.93 40.43
C ASN A 802 -14.87 39.04 39.44
N GLY A 803 -14.03 38.75 38.46
CA GLY A 803 -13.72 39.66 37.35
C GLY A 803 -14.78 39.62 36.25
N ALA A 804 -14.95 40.73 35.53
CA ALA A 804 -15.66 40.71 34.24
C ALA A 804 -14.90 39.82 33.22
N ASP A 805 -15.60 39.26 32.22
CA ASP A 805 -14.97 38.38 31.21
C ASP A 805 -13.88 39.09 30.40
N SER A 806 -14.00 40.42 30.26
CA SER A 806 -13.00 41.30 29.66
C SER A 806 -12.08 41.98 30.69
N SER A 807 -11.97 41.45 31.91
CA SER A 807 -11.17 42.07 32.98
C SER A 807 -9.69 42.04 32.63
N THR A 808 -9.09 43.22 32.46
CA THR A 808 -7.64 43.39 32.28
C THR A 808 -6.84 42.80 33.46
N MET A 809 -7.42 42.73 34.66
CA MET A 809 -6.81 42.08 35.83
C MET A 809 -6.73 40.56 35.67
N ASN A 810 -7.79 39.92 35.18
CA ASN A 810 -7.79 38.47 34.92
C ASN A 810 -6.76 38.12 33.85
N THR A 811 -6.69 38.93 32.79
CA THR A 811 -5.72 38.75 31.71
C THR A 811 -4.28 38.91 32.19
N ALA A 812 -3.99 39.98 32.94
CA ALA A 812 -2.65 40.23 33.47
C ALA A 812 -2.18 39.12 34.42
N LEU A 813 -3.06 38.66 35.32
CA LEU A 813 -2.73 37.58 36.25
C LEU A 813 -2.53 36.25 35.52
N PHE A 814 -3.41 35.90 34.58
CA PHE A 814 -3.28 34.68 33.79
C PHE A 814 -1.98 34.65 32.98
N ASP A 815 -1.66 35.73 32.26
CA ASP A 815 -0.44 35.82 31.46
C ASP A 815 0.82 35.65 32.33
N ARG A 816 0.86 36.31 33.50
CA ARG A 816 1.98 36.21 34.44
C ARG A 816 2.15 34.79 34.99
N LEU A 817 1.05 34.14 35.38
CA LEU A 817 1.09 32.76 35.87
C LEU A 817 1.63 31.81 34.80
N ILE A 818 1.13 31.91 33.56
CA ILE A 818 1.59 31.09 32.43
C ILE A 818 3.08 31.34 32.13
N THR A 819 3.54 32.59 32.13
CA THR A 819 4.96 32.90 31.93
C THR A 819 5.82 32.24 33.02
N GLN A 820 5.41 32.33 34.28
CA GLN A 820 6.21 31.81 35.40
C GLN A 820 6.24 30.29 35.46
N ILE A 821 5.12 29.61 35.23
CA ILE A 821 5.11 28.15 35.20
C ILE A 821 5.92 27.60 34.02
N LYS A 822 5.91 28.25 32.85
CA LYS A 822 6.77 27.86 31.72
C LYS A 822 8.25 27.94 32.06
N ILE A 823 8.66 28.96 32.82
CA ILE A 823 10.05 29.08 33.31
C ILE A 823 10.39 27.90 34.22
N ASP A 824 9.49 27.48 35.11
CA ASP A 824 9.73 26.34 35.99
C ASP A 824 9.77 25.00 35.25
N ILE A 825 8.86 24.80 34.29
CA ILE A 825 8.86 23.62 33.42
C ILE A 825 10.20 23.52 32.66
N SER A 826 10.70 24.64 32.12
CA SER A 826 11.98 24.64 31.39
C SER A 826 13.19 24.21 32.26
N LYS A 827 13.09 24.32 33.58
CA LYS A 827 14.14 23.99 34.55
C LYS A 827 13.99 22.61 35.19
N SER A 828 12.85 21.94 35.03
CA SER A 828 12.53 20.66 35.68
C SER A 828 12.20 19.56 34.68
N VAL A 829 13.06 18.54 34.62
CA VAL A 829 12.86 17.34 33.77
C VAL A 829 11.59 16.59 34.18
N GLU A 830 11.28 16.54 35.48
CA GLU A 830 10.05 15.94 35.98
C GLU A 830 8.81 16.66 35.43
N MET A 831 8.79 18.00 35.53
CA MET A 831 7.67 18.80 35.01
C MET A 831 7.55 18.71 33.49
N GLN A 832 8.64 18.58 32.74
CA GLN A 832 8.59 18.41 31.28
C GLN A 832 7.89 17.11 30.86
N ASN A 833 7.87 16.10 31.73
CA ASN A 833 7.25 14.81 31.46
C ASN A 833 5.78 14.74 31.90
N THR A 834 5.34 15.63 32.80
CA THR A 834 3.94 15.70 33.27
C THR A 834 2.98 16.12 32.14
N PRO A 835 1.91 15.34 31.86
CA PRO A 835 0.98 15.62 30.77
C PRO A 835 0.41 17.04 30.72
N GLY A 836 -0.07 17.59 31.85
CA GLY A 836 -0.60 18.95 31.88
C GLY A 836 0.45 20.05 31.70
N CYS A 837 1.69 19.82 32.15
CA CYS A 837 2.80 20.74 31.88
C CYS A 837 3.16 20.76 30.39
N LYS A 838 3.02 19.64 29.66
CA LYS A 838 3.20 19.61 28.20
C LYS A 838 2.16 20.49 27.50
N LEU A 839 0.90 20.45 27.93
CA LEU A 839 -0.16 21.33 27.43
C LEU A 839 0.16 22.81 27.72
N ILE A 840 0.65 23.12 28.93
CA ILE A 840 1.06 24.47 29.30
C ILE A 840 2.23 24.95 28.44
N THR A 841 3.23 24.10 28.17
CA THR A 841 4.34 24.42 27.25
C THR A 841 3.83 24.71 25.84
N GLN A 842 2.89 23.90 25.32
CA GLN A 842 2.29 24.04 23.99
C GLN A 842 1.43 25.29 23.82
N TYR A 843 0.92 25.88 24.91
CA TYR A 843 0.08 27.07 24.84
C TYR A 843 0.81 28.27 24.23
N ASP A 844 0.52 28.62 22.97
CA ASP A 844 0.87 29.92 22.37
C ASP A 844 -0.27 30.93 22.61
N PRO A 845 -0.01 32.08 23.27
CA PRO A 845 -1.00 33.14 23.46
C PRO A 845 -1.63 33.68 22.16
N ARG A 846 -0.94 33.66 21.03
CA ARG A 846 -1.46 34.12 19.74
C ARG A 846 -2.54 33.20 19.18
N GLU A 847 -2.45 31.92 19.49
CA GLU A 847 -3.38 30.90 18.98
C GLU A 847 -4.47 30.55 19.98
N HIS A 848 -4.08 30.31 21.23
CA HIS A 848 -4.93 29.65 22.22
C HIS A 848 -5.65 30.59 23.16
N LYS A 849 -5.12 31.81 23.37
CA LYS A 849 -5.56 32.69 24.47
C LYS A 849 -7.06 32.92 24.46
N THR A 850 -7.64 33.24 23.31
CA THR A 850 -9.08 33.49 23.19
C THR A 850 -9.92 32.30 23.66
N HIS A 851 -9.53 31.08 23.28
CA HIS A 851 -10.28 29.86 23.60
C HIS A 851 -10.06 29.42 25.05
N ILE A 852 -8.80 29.27 25.47
CA ILE A 852 -8.45 28.85 26.83
C ILE A 852 -8.99 29.87 27.85
N PHE A 853 -8.79 31.16 27.61
CA PHE A 853 -9.26 32.20 28.52
C PHE A 853 -10.79 32.31 28.60
N ALA A 854 -11.53 31.90 27.56
CA ALA A 854 -13.00 31.83 27.64
C ALA A 854 -13.48 30.78 28.65
N CYS A 855 -12.71 29.71 28.85
CA CYS A 855 -12.98 28.65 29.83
C CYS A 855 -12.45 28.99 31.24
N LEU A 856 -11.81 30.15 31.42
CA LEU A 856 -11.14 30.53 32.67
C LEU A 856 -12.05 30.44 33.90
N LYS A 857 -13.26 31.01 33.81
CA LYS A 857 -14.21 31.01 34.92
C LYS A 857 -14.78 29.63 35.20
N GLU A 858 -15.11 28.89 34.16
CA GLU A 858 -15.62 27.52 34.26
C GLU A 858 -14.63 26.63 35.04
N HIS A 859 -13.34 26.75 34.74
CA HIS A 859 -12.30 26.01 35.44
C HIS A 859 -11.74 26.73 36.68
N SER A 860 -12.36 27.81 37.15
CA SER A 860 -12.02 28.45 38.44
C SER A 860 -12.94 28.00 39.58
N VAL A 861 -13.92 27.13 39.34
CA VAL A 861 -14.90 26.68 40.35
C VAL A 861 -14.33 25.62 41.28
N GLU A 862 -14.99 25.39 42.42
CA GLU A 862 -14.50 24.59 43.57
C GLU A 862 -13.82 23.23 43.24
N PRO A 863 -14.25 22.42 42.26
CA PRO A 863 -13.59 21.16 41.92
C PRO A 863 -12.17 21.30 41.34
N SER A 864 -11.77 22.49 40.88
CA SER A 864 -10.48 22.72 40.21
C SER A 864 -9.38 23.30 41.10
N HIS A 865 -9.69 23.64 42.35
CA HIS A 865 -8.74 24.21 43.31
C HIS A 865 -9.07 23.73 44.74
N LYS A 866 -8.06 23.56 45.59
CA LYS A 866 -8.29 23.08 46.96
C LYS A 866 -9.03 24.12 47.81
N GLN A 867 -9.92 23.65 48.69
CA GLN A 867 -10.56 24.50 49.68
C GLN A 867 -9.66 24.65 50.90
N ASP A 868 -9.09 25.84 51.12
CA ASP A 868 -8.57 26.22 52.44
C ASP A 868 -8.91 27.69 52.76
N ILE A 869 -9.32 27.93 54.00
CA ILE A 869 -9.34 29.24 54.65
C ILE A 869 -8.00 29.34 55.38
N LYS A 870 -7.21 30.40 55.15
CA LYS A 870 -6.01 30.63 55.97
C LYS A 870 -6.50 30.80 57.42
N ALA A 871 -6.12 29.89 58.31
CA ALA A 871 -6.57 29.92 59.70
C ALA A 871 -6.26 31.30 60.31
N ASP A 872 -7.30 31.96 60.82
CA ASP A 872 -7.19 33.24 61.49
C ASP A 872 -6.31 33.08 62.76
N PRO A 873 -5.15 33.75 62.86
CA PRO A 873 -4.31 33.67 64.06
C PRO A 873 -4.98 34.26 65.31
N THR A 874 -6.17 34.87 65.19
CA THR A 874 -6.86 35.57 66.27
C THR A 874 -8.02 34.80 66.92
N ALA A 875 -8.32 33.57 66.51
CA ALA A 875 -9.32 32.73 67.18
C ALA A 875 -8.72 31.85 68.30
N LEU A 876 -8.13 32.48 69.32
CA LEU A 876 -7.75 31.82 70.58
C LEU A 876 -7.78 32.81 71.76
N VAL A 877 -8.96 33.34 72.06
CA VAL A 877 -9.35 33.76 73.42
C VAL A 877 -10.87 33.56 73.55
N ILE A 878 -11.29 32.44 74.15
CA ILE A 878 -11.82 32.31 75.52
C ILE A 878 -11.60 30.85 75.93
#